data_AF-A0A1X7TT68-F1
#
_entry.id   AF-A0A1X7TT68-F1
#
_cell.length_a   1.000
_cell.length_b   1.000
_cell.length_c   1.000
_cell.angle_alpha   90.00
_cell.angle_beta   90.00
_cell.angle_gamma   90.00
#
_symmetry.space_group_name_H-M   'P 1'
#
loop_
_entity.id
_entity.type
_entity.pdbx_description
1 polymer ?
#
loop_
_entity_poly.entity_id
_entity_poly.type
_entity_poly.pdbx_seq_one_letter_code
_entity_poly.pdbx_strand_id
1 'polypeptide(L)'
;MDRNVDGKDQYRFNWRARHSTVIVKEVLYCWGGDQGLDESECDCSGDFPKKRQHISVIDEFDFSSGVWSSQPTRELKPTGDNSVTKKGYGGMIAMGSEGEPQQLLVIGGLAPISTTTQYRQFEYHKIPSRVDRFRTNEHNIYNLSSGQWIVPFVSGQCFPPTDNFTIERISHNKGIIYGGSVTDGGKSIPTNSIYLFELSRNTINWESLSKGAIPNDGLWTKERYAHASTIINGASTSPTLVVIGGVGNYDETLNECLLLDTNQYNWMKISLPDSVTGRYYHTVSSFAVNPNHMFLIIVGGYAKREQEDVGGEMKWMNIPVTYSKITMIVELVFNDEGQCSVESVNSGMSRMNNRSLQEELLKIKLEKKMLETQLLETKTLLTKRKRDQEDSPHSNHAKKLKIDELEESVEEKRIMTDEHNEKLRATSVAENEVYMTEIEDEKKQVQFIKETSSVEVQFNRYLIPSIDNLECLSDVQVAEKKLFLIQGDKPQLMNWEKYGLRIGVQEGSLLSSETVEAAMVALVGGQFQFPPNTVLVSAVYAVSLSKPLLKQLKLEIQHCVDLTGRPNLAQYLKFAIAPVDTPSLPYQFSIVEGGEFSFNSGYGSIQRNKFCLVCILGEDSTNGDTEEGEEEENRQVTQQEENDEEEESEDQEEEGEGEDSDITSDRTSSTPSEVSGACRESTTIEETNLPTNTVSVAGPTTTPNTNHIINKVQSTGVKKAVTYAGLVYYEEKRVEDLVTFTAAKKLDALIHYIERKHSQAEIGPDISFFFKFPYDYVELNFDAPQKKPFTGWTLSPHTDPCRLYQKAIDKFGDKEHSRPSCCLISVYGSPDAVPFLNYFIPLEGVAHPVSLNIHRARRNFTVPVPPSTNPTTSSSNTITEDTASSTGGACAPAVDVERVKRIIDDVLVSRDAALNSLTSSLSDLASQLFSVGLITEQVKRTCSMEAFINEFKASLSFMRRLPQVQEHCQKFLKSFIAVRGSYANAAIALGEDWIEAIRNELGFDFNINY
;
A
#
# COMPACT_ATOMS: atom_id res chain seq x y z
N MET A 1 14.04 -2.18 15.97
CA MET A 1 15.26 -3.02 16.00
C MET A 1 15.29 -3.69 17.36
N ASP A 2 14.83 -4.94 17.47
CA ASP A 2 14.96 -5.70 18.72
C ASP A 2 15.52 -7.08 18.39
N ARG A 3 16.83 -7.25 18.66
CA ARG A 3 17.47 -8.57 18.75
C ARG A 3 17.60 -8.91 20.23
N ASN A 4 16.73 -9.78 20.74
CA ASN A 4 17.02 -10.51 21.97
C ASN A 4 17.93 -11.69 21.61
N VAL A 5 19.23 -11.53 21.80
CA VAL A 5 20.18 -12.65 21.91
C VAL A 5 20.55 -12.76 23.38
N ASP A 6 20.45 -13.98 23.92
CA ASP A 6 20.84 -14.34 25.27
C ASP A 6 22.34 -14.09 25.49
N GLY A 7 22.66 -12.95 26.11
CA GLY A 7 23.98 -12.65 26.65
C GLY A 7 23.80 -11.76 27.87
N LYS A 8 23.98 -12.33 29.07
CA LYS A 8 23.68 -11.66 30.34
C LYS A 8 24.55 -10.42 30.68
N ASP A 9 25.47 -10.01 29.80
CA ASP A 9 26.43 -8.92 30.07
C ASP A 9 26.55 -7.85 28.95
N GLN A 10 25.65 -7.83 27.95
CA GLN A 10 25.73 -6.84 26.87
C GLN A 10 24.93 -5.56 27.18
N TYR A 11 25.55 -4.39 27.07
CA TYR A 11 24.90 -3.10 27.27
C TYR A 11 23.73 -2.91 26.30
N ARG A 12 22.54 -2.60 26.82
CA ARG A 12 21.34 -2.32 26.05
C ARG A 12 21.09 -0.81 26.03
N PHE A 13 21.07 -0.24 24.83
CA PHE A 13 20.71 1.17 24.64
C PHE A 13 19.21 1.37 24.93
N ASN A 14 18.90 2.31 25.83
CA ASN A 14 17.51 2.59 26.22
C ASN A 14 16.84 3.57 25.26
N TRP A 15 15.51 3.52 25.19
CA TRP A 15 14.69 4.44 24.41
C TRP A 15 14.98 5.90 24.75
N ARG A 16 15.21 6.72 23.73
CA ARG A 16 15.71 8.09 23.87
C ARG A 16 15.21 9.00 22.77
N ALA A 17 14.70 10.18 23.15
CA ALA A 17 14.28 11.22 22.22
C ALA A 17 15.14 12.49 22.37
N ARG A 18 15.18 13.35 21.34
CA ARG A 18 15.82 14.68 21.37
C ARG A 18 17.30 14.64 21.77
N HIS A 19 17.95 13.53 21.45
CA HIS A 19 19.39 13.33 21.56
C HIS A 19 20.07 13.83 20.29
N SER A 20 21.39 14.02 20.35
CA SER A 20 22.20 14.34 19.18
C SER A 20 23.06 13.14 18.83
N THR A 21 23.36 12.96 17.54
CA THR A 21 24.22 11.88 17.06
C THR A 21 25.27 12.38 16.09
N VAL A 22 26.44 11.76 16.06
CA VAL A 22 27.47 12.02 15.06
C VAL A 22 28.23 10.73 14.74
N ILE A 23 28.57 10.54 13.47
CA ILE A 23 29.40 9.42 13.02
C ILE A 23 30.84 9.89 12.92
N VAL A 24 31.75 9.15 13.56
CA VAL A 24 33.20 9.31 13.39
C VAL A 24 33.77 7.96 13.01
N LYS A 25 34.29 7.85 11.78
CA LYS A 25 34.74 6.58 11.19
C LYS A 25 33.59 5.55 11.17
N GLU A 26 33.80 4.38 11.78
CA GLU A 26 32.84 3.28 11.88
C GLU A 26 32.10 3.25 13.22
N VAL A 27 32.07 4.38 13.96
CA VAL A 27 31.39 4.48 15.25
C VAL A 27 30.39 5.64 15.23
N LEU A 28 29.15 5.34 15.63
CA LEU A 28 28.09 6.30 15.89
C LEU A 28 28.12 6.69 17.37
N TYR A 29 28.31 7.97 17.65
CA TYR A 29 28.24 8.54 18.98
C TYR A 29 26.87 9.16 19.20
N CYS A 30 26.24 8.87 20.33
CA CYS A 30 24.94 9.39 20.74
C CYS A 30 25.05 10.10 22.09
N TRP A 31 24.56 11.34 22.16
CA TRP A 31 24.67 12.18 23.36
C TRP A 31 23.33 12.78 23.76
N GLY A 32 23.12 12.85 25.08
CA GLY A 32 22.05 13.66 25.69
C GLY A 32 20.65 13.11 25.44
N GLY A 33 19.63 13.93 25.64
CA GLY A 33 18.23 13.61 25.34
C GLY A 33 17.39 13.16 26.53
N ASP A 34 16.13 12.86 26.24
CA ASP A 34 15.10 12.40 27.16
C ASP A 34 15.01 10.88 27.11
N GLN A 35 15.33 10.21 28.23
CA GLN A 35 15.26 8.74 28.35
C GLN A 35 14.00 8.32 29.13
N GLY A 36 13.25 7.36 28.59
CA GLY A 36 12.10 6.70 29.24
C GLY A 36 12.44 5.28 29.71
N LEU A 37 11.63 4.73 30.63
CA LEU A 37 11.78 3.35 31.10
C LEU A 37 11.11 2.32 30.16
N ASP A 38 10.12 2.75 29.37
CA ASP A 38 9.46 1.97 28.32
C ASP A 38 9.03 2.85 27.12
N GLU A 39 8.58 2.20 26.04
CA GLU A 39 8.19 2.84 24.77
C GLU A 39 6.99 3.79 24.93
N SER A 40 6.05 3.46 25.82
CA SER A 40 4.84 4.26 26.09
C SER A 40 5.15 5.56 26.84
N GLU A 41 6.22 5.55 27.63
CA GLU A 41 6.67 6.72 28.36
C GLU A 41 7.50 7.67 27.49
N CYS A 42 7.86 7.34 26.24
CA CYS A 42 8.69 8.16 25.34
C CYS A 42 7.91 9.04 24.34
N ASP A 43 6.58 9.07 24.41
CA ASP A 43 5.71 9.82 23.49
C ASP A 43 6.14 11.27 23.23
N CYS A 44 6.19 11.66 21.96
CA CYS A 44 6.69 12.97 21.52
C CYS A 44 5.64 14.08 21.58
N SER A 45 4.47 13.82 22.18
CA SER A 45 3.49 14.85 22.51
C SER A 45 4.15 15.87 23.44
N GLY A 46 3.88 17.15 23.20
CA GLY A 46 4.60 18.27 23.82
C GLY A 46 4.53 18.34 25.35
N ASP A 47 3.68 17.52 25.99
CA ASP A 47 3.47 17.48 27.43
C ASP A 47 4.10 16.25 28.09
N PHE A 48 4.92 16.49 29.11
CA PHE A 48 5.65 15.45 29.83
C PHE A 48 4.81 14.85 30.96
N PRO A 49 4.67 13.52 31.05
CA PRO A 49 4.46 12.86 32.33
C PRO A 49 5.72 13.01 33.21
N LYS A 50 5.53 13.15 34.52
CA LYS A 50 6.55 13.42 35.57
C LYS A 50 7.68 12.37 35.71
N LYS A 51 7.84 11.42 34.78
CA LYS A 51 8.70 10.23 34.91
C LYS A 51 9.93 10.15 33.98
N ARG A 52 10.13 11.07 33.03
CA ARG A 52 11.30 11.04 32.12
C ARG A 52 12.57 11.65 32.73
N GLN A 53 13.74 11.07 32.44
CA GLN A 53 15.04 11.56 32.93
C GLN A 53 15.90 12.12 31.79
N HIS A 54 16.43 13.34 31.95
CA HIS A 54 17.47 13.85 31.04
C HIS A 54 18.80 13.18 31.35
N ILE A 55 19.61 12.97 30.34
CA ILE A 55 20.94 12.35 30.45
C ILE A 55 21.99 13.19 29.73
N SER A 56 23.27 12.86 29.94
CA SER A 56 24.43 13.50 29.27
C SER A 56 25.53 12.49 28.93
N VAL A 57 25.16 11.21 28.82
CA VAL A 57 26.09 10.12 28.54
C VAL A 57 26.44 10.10 27.05
N ILE A 58 27.68 9.70 26.73
CA ILE A 58 28.09 9.33 25.38
C ILE A 58 27.95 7.82 25.25
N ASP A 59 27.03 7.40 24.40
CA ASP A 59 26.89 6.02 23.98
C ASP A 59 27.49 5.84 22.59
N GLU A 60 28.16 4.73 22.40
CA GLU A 60 28.92 4.41 21.18
C GLU A 60 28.33 3.16 20.55
N PHE A 61 27.96 3.24 19.28
CA PHE A 61 27.55 2.10 18.47
C PHE A 61 28.60 1.85 17.40
N ASP A 62 29.28 0.73 17.52
CA ASP A 62 30.28 0.28 16.56
C ASP A 62 29.59 -0.48 15.42
N PHE A 63 29.71 0.04 14.20
CA PHE A 63 29.08 -0.57 13.01
C PHE A 63 29.70 -1.92 12.66
N SER A 64 30.98 -2.16 12.99
CA SER A 64 31.68 -3.40 12.67
C SER A 64 31.24 -4.57 13.57
N SER A 65 31.02 -4.29 14.86
CA SER A 65 30.57 -5.29 15.83
C SER A 65 29.05 -5.33 15.98
N GLY A 66 28.35 -4.25 15.62
CA GLY A 66 26.90 -4.10 15.81
C GLY A 66 26.50 -3.99 17.27
N VAL A 67 27.40 -3.54 18.14
CA VAL A 67 27.22 -3.52 19.60
C VAL A 67 27.20 -2.08 20.12
N TRP A 68 26.24 -1.80 20.99
CA TRP A 68 26.25 -0.60 21.82
C TRP A 68 27.20 -0.78 23.00
N SER A 69 27.98 0.25 23.27
CA SER A 69 28.76 0.39 24.49
C SER A 69 28.52 1.77 25.09
N SER A 70 28.65 1.85 26.40
CA SER A 70 28.63 3.11 27.11
C SER A 70 29.92 3.19 27.87
N GLN A 71 30.77 4.16 27.54
CA GLN A 71 31.97 4.42 28.32
C GLN A 71 31.51 5.17 29.59
N PRO A 72 31.75 4.64 30.81
CA PRO A 72 31.64 5.48 31.98
C PRO A 72 32.70 6.57 31.83
N THR A 73 32.25 7.80 31.61
CA THR A 73 33.12 8.97 31.45
C THR A 73 34.12 8.97 32.60
N ARG A 74 35.41 8.76 32.30
CA ARG A 74 36.48 8.77 33.32
C ARG A 74 36.71 10.21 33.75
N GLU A 75 35.83 10.69 34.62
CA GLU A 75 36.01 11.96 35.31
C GLU A 75 37.32 11.90 36.09
N LEU A 76 38.23 12.84 35.84
CA LEU A 76 39.47 13.00 36.59
C LEU A 76 39.15 13.46 38.02
N LYS A 77 38.74 12.53 38.90
CA LYS A 77 38.22 12.80 40.25
C LYS A 77 36.98 13.72 40.23
N PRO A 78 35.94 13.43 41.02
CA PRO A 78 34.85 14.36 41.22
C PRO A 78 35.34 15.51 42.12
N THR A 79 36.12 16.44 41.58
CA THR A 79 36.01 17.83 42.03
C THR A 79 34.74 18.35 41.36
N GLY A 80 33.74 18.73 42.15
CA GLY A 80 32.33 18.94 41.77
C GLY A 80 32.01 20.00 40.69
N ASP A 81 32.99 20.39 39.87
CA ASP A 81 32.92 21.45 38.87
C ASP A 81 33.09 20.95 37.41
N ASN A 82 33.12 19.63 37.12
CA ASN A 82 33.39 19.10 35.76
C ASN A 82 32.30 18.18 35.19
N SER A 83 31.10 18.15 35.77
CA SER A 83 30.00 17.34 35.23
C SER A 83 29.29 18.07 34.10
N VAL A 84 29.20 17.46 32.91
CA VAL A 84 28.40 18.00 31.80
C VAL A 84 26.91 17.94 32.16
N THR A 85 26.21 19.06 31.96
CA THR A 85 24.79 19.14 32.32
C THR A 85 23.96 18.14 31.50
N LYS A 86 23.03 17.46 32.17
CA LYS A 86 22.03 16.57 31.56
C LYS A 86 21.03 17.40 30.77
N LYS A 87 21.01 17.23 29.45
CA LYS A 87 20.21 18.08 28.54
C LYS A 87 19.89 17.39 27.22
N GLY A 88 18.83 17.85 26.57
CA GLY A 88 18.41 17.44 25.23
C GLY A 88 18.20 18.67 24.34
N TYR A 89 17.85 18.46 23.07
CA TYR A 89 17.63 19.54 22.09
C TYR A 89 18.85 20.45 21.83
N GLY A 90 20.04 20.02 22.25
CA GLY A 90 21.30 20.64 21.92
C GLY A 90 21.87 20.07 20.63
N GLY A 91 23.09 20.49 20.30
CA GLY A 91 23.83 20.05 19.14
C GLY A 91 25.09 19.29 19.51
N MET A 92 25.46 18.27 18.72
CA MET A 92 26.74 17.58 18.81
C MET A 92 27.39 17.48 17.43
N ILE A 93 28.67 17.80 17.33
CA ILE A 93 29.42 17.80 16.08
C ILE A 93 30.86 17.32 16.27
N ALA A 94 31.43 16.65 15.27
CA ALA A 94 32.79 16.13 15.32
C ALA A 94 33.80 17.12 14.74
N MET A 95 34.75 17.58 15.56
CA MET A 95 35.77 18.58 15.22
C MET A 95 37.19 18.01 15.41
N GLY A 96 38.19 18.60 14.73
CA GLY A 96 39.57 18.14 14.88
C GLY A 96 40.55 18.81 13.92
N SER A 97 41.60 18.07 13.57
CA SER A 97 42.58 18.47 12.57
C SER A 97 42.17 18.01 11.17
N GLU A 98 42.81 18.56 10.15
CA GLU A 98 42.68 18.11 8.77
C GLU A 98 43.00 16.60 8.66
N GLY A 99 42.07 15.80 8.16
CA GLY A 99 42.19 14.34 8.02
C GLY A 99 41.22 13.53 8.89
N GLU A 100 41.17 13.76 10.21
CA GLU A 100 40.29 13.00 11.11
C GLU A 100 39.81 13.81 12.34
N PRO A 101 38.51 13.74 12.70
CA PRO A 101 38.00 14.33 13.93
C PRO A 101 38.62 13.69 15.16
N GLN A 102 38.98 14.50 16.15
CA GLN A 102 39.60 14.04 17.39
C GLN A 102 38.72 14.33 18.61
N GLN A 103 37.67 15.13 18.43
CA GLN A 103 36.86 15.67 19.53
C GLN A 103 35.40 15.83 19.10
N LEU A 104 34.47 15.71 20.04
CA LEU A 104 33.06 16.03 19.86
C LEU A 104 32.75 17.32 20.59
N LEU A 105 32.24 18.32 19.89
CA LEU A 105 31.75 19.55 20.47
C LEU A 105 30.24 19.42 20.72
N VAL A 106 29.85 19.68 21.97
CA VAL A 106 28.48 19.59 22.46
C VAL A 106 28.04 20.94 22.99
N ILE A 107 26.93 21.47 22.48
CA ILE A 107 26.49 22.83 22.78
C ILE A 107 24.99 22.99 22.98
N GLY A 108 24.61 23.96 23.81
CA GLY A 108 23.24 24.44 23.97
C GLY A 108 22.23 23.43 24.49
N GLY A 109 20.94 23.71 24.29
CA GLY A 109 19.83 22.82 24.60
C GLY A 109 19.04 23.17 25.87
N LEU A 110 18.17 22.24 26.28
CA LEU A 110 17.32 22.35 27.45
C LEU A 110 17.76 21.42 28.59
N ALA A 111 17.91 21.98 29.78
CA ALA A 111 18.34 21.29 30.99
C ALA A 111 17.32 21.45 32.14
N PRO A 112 17.13 20.45 33.03
CA PRO A 112 16.29 20.59 34.22
C PRO A 112 16.89 21.57 35.24
N ILE A 113 16.10 22.49 35.80
CA ILE A 113 16.60 23.44 36.81
C ILE A 113 17.11 22.70 38.04
N SER A 114 16.39 21.65 38.47
CA SER A 114 16.68 20.85 39.67
C SER A 114 18.03 20.12 39.66
N THR A 115 18.60 19.81 38.49
CA THR A 115 19.86 19.03 38.38
C THR A 115 20.98 19.77 37.65
N THR A 116 20.81 21.05 37.35
CA THR A 116 21.79 21.84 36.58
C THR A 116 22.73 22.60 37.52
N THR A 117 24.03 22.29 37.44
CA THR A 117 25.09 23.13 38.01
C THR A 117 25.45 24.21 36.99
N GLN A 118 25.25 25.47 37.34
CA GLN A 118 25.49 26.58 36.42
C GLN A 118 26.98 26.95 36.40
N TYR A 119 27.59 26.88 35.22
CA TYR A 119 28.93 27.40 35.00
C TYR A 119 28.88 28.92 34.82
N ARG A 120 29.77 29.65 35.50
CA ARG A 120 29.79 31.14 35.45
C ARG A 120 30.04 31.74 34.06
N GLN A 121 30.66 30.98 33.15
CA GLN A 121 30.97 31.44 31.80
C GLN A 121 29.85 31.21 30.78
N PHE A 122 28.80 30.46 31.16
CA PHE A 122 27.65 30.19 30.29
C PHE A 122 26.39 30.82 30.88
N GLU A 123 25.42 31.04 30.02
CA GLU A 123 24.14 31.63 30.36
C GLU A 123 23.05 30.55 30.49
N TYR A 124 22.13 30.78 31.42
CA TYR A 124 21.02 29.89 31.73
C TYR A 124 19.75 30.71 31.90
N HIS A 125 18.81 30.57 30.97
CA HIS A 125 17.53 31.30 30.97
C HIS A 125 16.39 30.39 31.38
N LYS A 126 15.62 30.81 32.39
CA LYS A 126 14.36 30.14 32.76
C LYS A 126 13.34 30.37 31.66
N ILE A 127 12.52 29.35 31.39
CA ILE A 127 11.42 29.43 30.43
C ILE A 127 10.10 29.56 31.21
N PRO A 128 9.44 30.73 31.23
CA PRO A 128 8.22 30.94 32.03
C PRO A 128 7.06 30.00 31.67
N SER A 129 6.96 29.56 30.41
CA SER A 129 5.92 28.63 29.95
C SER A 129 6.19 27.16 30.26
N ARG A 130 7.38 26.79 30.77
CA ARG A 130 7.74 25.41 31.11
C ARG A 130 8.35 25.36 32.52
N VAL A 131 7.54 24.89 33.48
CA VAL A 131 7.99 24.72 34.88
C VAL A 131 9.21 23.80 34.92
N ASP A 132 10.26 24.22 35.65
CA ASP A 132 11.50 23.45 35.94
C ASP A 132 12.54 23.27 34.80
N ARG A 133 12.62 24.18 33.81
CA ARG A 133 13.66 24.09 32.75
C ARG A 133 14.49 25.36 32.52
N PHE A 134 15.78 25.15 32.28
CA PHE A 134 16.71 26.14 31.72
C PHE A 134 16.96 25.87 30.24
N ARG A 135 17.00 26.94 29.47
CA ARG A 135 17.71 27.00 28.19
C ARG A 135 19.13 27.45 28.46
N THR A 136 20.12 26.88 27.76
CA THR A 136 21.53 27.22 27.96
C THR A 136 22.29 27.40 26.65
N ASN A 137 23.42 28.11 26.70
CA ASN A 137 24.46 28.11 25.66
C ASN A 137 25.74 27.40 26.16
N GLU A 138 25.60 26.45 27.08
CA GLU A 138 26.72 25.67 27.62
C GLU A 138 27.50 24.94 26.52
N HIS A 139 28.83 25.03 26.55
CA HIS A 139 29.74 24.34 25.63
C HIS A 139 30.57 23.28 26.37
N ASN A 140 30.72 22.10 25.77
CA ASN A 140 31.59 21.05 26.27
C ASN A 140 32.28 20.34 25.11
N ILE A 141 33.53 19.94 25.31
CA ILE A 141 34.32 19.16 24.35
C ILE A 141 34.56 17.78 24.94
N TYR A 142 34.18 16.73 24.21
CA TYR A 142 34.55 15.35 24.53
C TYR A 142 35.75 14.94 23.68
N ASN A 143 36.86 14.59 24.30
CA ASN A 143 38.04 14.11 23.60
C ASN A 143 37.88 12.62 23.28
N LEU A 144 37.88 12.26 21.98
CA LEU A 144 37.66 10.89 21.53
C LEU A 144 38.78 9.93 21.92
N SER A 145 40.02 10.44 22.07
CA SER A 145 41.17 9.60 22.42
C SER A 145 41.26 9.29 23.91
N SER A 146 40.91 10.26 24.77
CA SER A 146 40.98 10.09 26.21
C SER A 146 39.66 9.74 26.88
N GLY A 147 38.53 9.92 26.19
CA GLY A 147 37.19 9.75 26.75
C GLY A 147 36.85 10.78 27.84
N GLN A 148 37.48 11.96 27.77
CA GLN A 148 37.35 12.99 28.80
C GLN A 148 36.62 14.23 28.30
N TRP A 149 35.83 14.82 29.18
CA TRP A 149 35.20 16.11 28.97
C TRP A 149 36.14 17.27 29.33
N ILE A 150 36.08 18.31 28.52
CA ILE A 150 36.82 19.56 28.66
C ILE A 150 35.83 20.69 28.49
N VAL A 151 35.81 21.62 29.43
CA VAL A 151 35.06 22.87 29.25
C VAL A 151 35.95 23.83 28.44
N PRO A 152 35.54 24.25 27.23
CA PRO A 152 36.36 25.11 26.38
C PRO A 152 36.32 26.56 26.85
N PHE A 153 37.27 27.36 26.35
CA PHE A 153 37.20 28.81 26.42
C PHE A 153 36.32 29.33 25.28
N VAL A 154 35.35 30.17 25.59
CA VAL A 154 34.44 30.77 24.60
C VAL A 154 34.80 32.24 24.42
N SER A 155 34.98 32.67 23.17
CA SER A 155 35.25 34.06 22.80
C SER A 155 34.36 34.52 21.64
N GLY A 156 34.31 35.83 21.40
CA GLY A 156 33.54 36.41 20.30
C GLY A 156 32.06 36.59 20.62
N GLN A 157 31.23 36.69 19.57
CA GLN A 157 29.79 36.94 19.66
C GLN A 157 29.02 35.62 19.78
N CYS A 158 29.12 34.97 20.95
CA CYS A 158 28.45 33.71 21.21
C CYS A 158 26.93 33.84 21.09
N PHE A 159 26.28 32.79 20.60
CA PHE A 159 24.83 32.70 20.56
C PHE A 159 24.23 32.74 21.97
N PRO A 160 23.02 33.33 22.15
CA PRO A 160 22.32 33.33 23.43
C PRO A 160 21.90 31.90 23.81
N PRO A 161 21.44 31.64 25.04
CA PRO A 161 20.81 30.37 25.37
C PRO A 161 19.76 29.97 24.33
N THR A 162 19.98 28.84 23.65
CA THR A 162 19.19 28.39 22.49
C THR A 162 19.00 26.86 22.53
N ASP A 163 17.84 26.38 22.12
CA ASP A 163 17.52 24.97 21.87
C ASP A 163 16.87 24.79 20.50
N ASN A 164 16.72 23.54 20.03
CA ASN A 164 16.03 23.22 18.77
C ASN A 164 16.62 23.90 17.52
N PHE A 165 17.88 24.32 17.59
CA PHE A 165 18.66 24.83 16.46
C PHE A 165 19.29 23.67 15.70
N THR A 166 19.84 23.97 14.53
CA THR A 166 20.73 23.04 13.83
C THR A 166 22.17 23.49 13.92
N ILE A 167 23.10 22.53 13.99
CA ILE A 167 24.54 22.77 13.99
C ILE A 167 25.20 21.87 12.95
N GLU A 168 26.05 22.45 12.12
CA GLU A 168 26.64 21.76 10.98
C GLU A 168 28.12 22.09 10.78
N ARG A 169 28.86 21.13 10.19
CA ARG A 169 30.31 21.22 10.03
C ARG A 169 30.68 21.73 8.65
N ILE A 170 31.25 22.93 8.59
CA ILE A 170 31.73 23.52 7.34
C ILE A 170 33.13 22.99 6.98
N SER A 171 34.03 22.90 7.96
CA SER A 171 35.40 22.39 7.79
C SER A 171 35.86 21.61 9.02
N HIS A 172 37.10 21.11 9.01
CA HIS A 172 37.65 20.35 10.15
C HIS A 172 37.63 21.14 11.48
N ASN A 173 37.71 22.47 11.41
CA ASN A 173 37.74 23.36 12.57
C ASN A 173 36.64 24.44 12.57
N LYS A 174 35.81 24.56 11.54
CA LYS A 174 34.71 25.54 11.46
C LYS A 174 33.33 24.88 11.40
N GLY A 175 32.35 25.51 12.03
CA GLY A 175 30.96 25.11 11.92
C GLY A 175 29.99 26.30 11.98
N ILE A 176 28.72 25.98 11.78
CA ILE A 176 27.62 26.93 11.66
C ILE A 176 26.44 26.48 12.51
N ILE A 177 25.79 27.44 13.16
CA ILE A 177 24.49 27.27 13.81
C ILE A 177 23.47 28.11 13.06
N TYR A 178 22.29 27.54 12.87
CA TYR A 178 21.15 28.27 12.31
C TYR A 178 19.86 28.04 13.10
N GLY A 179 19.14 29.13 13.32
CA GLY A 179 17.81 29.16 13.91
C GLY A 179 17.75 28.65 15.36
N GLY A 180 16.62 28.04 15.73
CA GLY A 180 16.34 27.56 17.07
C GLY A 180 15.34 28.44 17.83
N SER A 181 15.18 28.15 19.12
CA SER A 181 14.31 28.89 20.03
C SER A 181 15.12 29.60 21.10
N VAL A 182 14.84 30.90 21.29
CA VAL A 182 15.46 31.76 22.30
C VAL A 182 14.41 32.29 23.27
N THR A 183 14.85 32.86 24.39
CA THR A 183 13.97 33.53 25.35
C THR A 183 14.02 35.03 25.12
N ASP A 184 12.88 35.65 24.79
CA ASP A 184 12.72 37.11 24.72
C ASP A 184 11.48 37.55 25.50
N GLY A 185 11.63 38.55 26.38
CA GLY A 185 10.53 39.04 27.23
C GLY A 185 9.83 37.97 28.07
N GLY A 186 10.50 36.86 28.38
CA GLY A 186 9.90 35.72 29.08
C GLY A 186 9.06 34.79 28.20
N LYS A 187 9.09 34.94 26.88
CA LYS A 187 8.45 34.05 25.91
C LYS A 187 9.50 33.27 25.13
N SER A 188 9.16 32.05 24.72
CA SER A 188 9.98 31.29 23.77
C SER A 188 9.64 31.76 22.37
N ILE A 189 10.62 32.27 21.63
CA ILE A 189 10.44 32.73 20.26
C ILE A 189 11.44 32.04 19.33
N PRO A 190 11.06 31.72 18.08
CA PRO A 190 12.00 31.24 17.09
C PRO A 190 12.99 32.34 16.69
N THR A 191 14.17 31.94 16.22
CA THR A 191 15.17 32.85 15.64
C THR A 191 15.56 32.42 14.23
N ASN A 192 16.10 33.34 13.44
CA ASN A 192 16.75 33.14 12.14
C ASN A 192 18.22 33.57 12.18
N SER A 193 18.78 33.77 13.37
CA SER A 193 20.18 34.13 13.54
C SER A 193 21.10 33.02 13.04
N ILE A 194 22.21 33.41 12.42
CA ILE A 194 23.28 32.53 11.99
C ILE A 194 24.52 32.86 12.79
N TYR A 195 25.14 31.84 13.37
CA TYR A 195 26.39 31.97 14.10
C TYR A 195 27.42 31.03 13.49
N LEU A 196 28.62 31.55 13.29
CA LEU A 196 29.78 30.76 12.87
C LEU A 196 30.69 30.56 14.07
N PHE A 197 31.33 29.41 14.12
CA PHE A 197 32.39 29.17 15.08
C PHE A 197 33.62 28.58 14.43
N GLU A 198 34.77 28.91 15.01
CA GLU A 198 36.04 28.29 14.70
C GLU A 198 36.67 27.73 15.99
N LEU A 199 37.00 26.45 15.97
CA LEU A 199 37.67 25.74 17.06
C LEU A 199 39.18 25.81 16.84
N SER A 200 39.90 26.37 17.81
CA SER A 200 41.36 26.34 17.84
C SER A 200 41.82 25.81 19.19
N ARG A 201 42.38 24.59 19.18
CA ARG A 201 42.74 23.83 20.39
C ARG A 201 41.51 23.59 21.27
N ASN A 202 41.34 24.36 22.36
CA ASN A 202 40.22 24.28 23.29
C ASN A 202 39.48 25.64 23.38
N THR A 203 39.72 26.54 22.43
CA THR A 203 39.06 27.83 22.34
C THR A 203 38.11 27.83 21.17
N ILE A 204 36.86 28.24 21.41
CA ILE A 204 35.82 28.38 20.40
C ILE A 204 35.56 29.87 20.21
N ASN A 205 35.87 30.37 19.02
CA ASN A 205 35.61 31.75 18.67
C ASN A 205 34.33 31.86 17.85
N TRP A 206 33.37 32.64 18.32
CA TRP A 206 32.07 32.85 17.69
C TRP A 206 32.00 34.17 16.93
N GLU A 207 31.31 34.13 15.81
CA GLU A 207 30.95 35.29 14.99
C GLU A 207 29.47 35.24 14.65
N SER A 208 28.75 36.34 14.90
CA SER A 208 27.35 36.47 14.50
C SER A 208 27.29 37.08 13.11
N LEU A 209 26.61 36.42 12.17
CA LEU A 209 26.34 37.03 10.87
C LEU A 209 25.20 38.03 11.00
N SER A 210 25.48 39.29 10.67
CA SER A 210 24.48 40.36 10.74
C SER A 210 23.64 40.44 9.46
N LYS A 211 22.39 40.92 9.60
CA LYS A 211 21.43 41.05 8.48
C LYS A 211 21.93 41.87 7.29
N GLY A 212 22.91 42.76 7.50
CA GLY A 212 23.48 43.63 6.46
C GLY A 212 24.72 43.09 5.74
N ALA A 213 25.17 41.87 6.05
CA ALA A 213 26.38 41.27 5.46
C ALA A 213 26.09 40.39 4.22
N ILE A 214 24.82 40.21 3.84
CA ILE A 214 24.40 39.36 2.71
C ILE A 214 24.12 40.25 1.48
N PRO A 215 24.67 39.96 0.29
CA PRO A 215 24.66 40.89 -0.85
C PRO A 215 23.32 41.17 -1.56
N ASN A 216 22.24 40.43 -1.27
CA ASN A 216 20.98 40.54 -2.04
C ASN A 216 19.87 41.28 -1.28
N ASP A 217 19.34 42.33 -1.91
CA ASP A 217 18.12 43.05 -1.52
C ASP A 217 16.90 42.10 -1.47
N GLY A 218 16.55 41.56 -0.30
CA GLY A 218 15.14 41.31 0.01
C GLY A 218 14.66 39.98 0.64
N LEU A 219 15.50 38.97 0.92
CA LEU A 219 15.01 37.74 1.61
C LEU A 219 15.94 37.29 2.73
N TRP A 220 15.80 37.89 3.92
CA TRP A 220 16.22 37.22 5.14
C TRP A 220 15.20 36.11 5.47
N THR A 221 15.68 34.93 5.84
CA THR A 221 14.84 33.75 6.08
C THR A 221 13.91 33.96 7.28
N LYS A 222 12.70 33.39 7.24
CA LYS A 222 11.80 33.36 8.40
C LYS A 222 12.45 32.70 9.62
N GLU A 223 12.17 33.22 10.82
CA GLU A 223 12.55 32.60 12.09
C GLU A 223 12.02 31.17 12.17
N ARG A 224 12.85 30.23 12.64
CA ARG A 224 12.44 28.82 12.72
C ARG A 224 13.19 28.00 13.77
N TYR A 225 12.53 26.97 14.29
CA TYR A 225 13.11 25.95 15.16
C TYR A 225 12.64 24.55 14.76
N ALA A 226 13.27 23.50 15.30
CA ALA A 226 12.93 22.10 14.99
C ALA A 226 12.96 21.75 13.48
N HIS A 227 13.74 22.49 12.72
CA HIS A 227 14.09 22.20 11.33
C HIS A 227 15.26 21.21 11.28
N ALA A 228 15.50 20.62 10.13
CA ALA A 228 16.68 19.78 9.89
C ALA A 228 17.62 20.48 8.92
N SER A 229 18.92 20.24 9.06
CA SER A 229 19.92 20.72 8.10
C SER A 229 21.02 19.71 7.88
N THR A 230 21.77 19.91 6.80
CA THR A 230 22.96 19.13 6.44
C THR A 230 23.86 19.97 5.54
N ILE A 231 25.14 19.61 5.47
CA ILE A 231 26.11 20.23 4.57
C ILE A 231 26.21 19.40 3.29
N ILE A 232 26.19 20.08 2.14
CA ILE A 232 26.48 19.49 0.84
C ILE A 232 27.70 20.17 0.22
N ASN A 233 28.56 19.36 -0.40
CA ASN A 233 29.72 19.83 -1.14
C ASN A 233 29.47 19.47 -2.63
N GLY A 234 28.77 20.35 -3.34
CA GLY A 234 28.48 20.18 -4.76
C GLY A 234 29.70 20.49 -5.65
N ALA A 235 29.46 20.82 -6.92
CA ALA A 235 30.49 21.24 -7.87
C ALA A 235 31.17 22.56 -7.46
N SER A 236 30.54 23.32 -6.55
CA SER A 236 31.13 24.48 -5.91
C SER A 236 32.27 24.08 -4.97
N THR A 237 33.30 24.91 -4.91
CA THR A 237 34.39 24.77 -3.92
C THR A 237 33.96 25.13 -2.50
N SER A 238 32.74 25.65 -2.31
CA SER A 238 32.16 26.04 -1.02
C SER A 238 31.17 25.00 -0.48
N PRO A 239 31.27 24.62 0.81
CA PRO A 239 30.20 23.89 1.49
C PRO A 239 28.90 24.70 1.47
N THR A 240 27.77 24.05 1.22
CA THR A 240 26.46 24.69 1.22
C THR A 240 25.60 24.07 2.31
N LEU A 241 25.02 24.91 3.16
CA LEU A 241 24.09 24.49 4.22
C LEU A 241 22.68 24.35 3.62
N VAL A 242 22.12 23.15 3.66
CA VAL A 242 20.72 22.88 3.29
C VAL A 242 19.87 22.90 4.55
N VAL A 243 18.77 23.63 4.56
CA VAL A 243 17.81 23.71 5.68
C VAL A 243 16.43 23.35 5.17
N ILE A 244 15.79 22.36 5.79
CA ILE A 244 14.45 21.87 5.43
C ILE A 244 13.49 22.04 6.59
N GLY A 245 12.34 22.62 6.29
CA GLY A 245 11.19 22.61 7.16
C GLY A 245 11.33 23.44 8.44
N GLY A 246 10.72 22.94 9.51
CA GLY A 246 10.69 23.52 10.84
C GLY A 246 9.40 24.25 11.16
N VAL A 247 9.41 24.90 12.32
CA VAL A 247 8.28 25.64 12.87
C VAL A 247 8.66 27.10 13.04
N GLY A 248 7.82 28.00 12.54
CA GLY A 248 7.98 29.44 12.65
C GLY A 248 7.26 30.05 13.85
N ASN A 249 6.91 31.33 13.73
CA ASN A 249 6.11 32.03 14.74
C ASN A 249 4.70 31.45 14.82
N TYR A 250 4.07 31.52 16.00
CA TYR A 250 2.71 30.99 16.23
C TYR A 250 2.55 29.49 15.90
N ASP A 251 3.64 28.74 15.95
CA ASP A 251 3.68 27.32 15.62
C ASP A 251 3.28 26.98 14.16
N GLU A 252 3.44 27.92 13.22
CA GLU A 252 3.23 27.66 11.79
C GLU A 252 4.30 26.68 11.25
N THR A 253 3.88 25.65 10.51
CA THR A 253 4.83 24.76 9.83
C THR A 253 5.37 25.45 8.58
N LEU A 254 6.69 25.43 8.39
CA LEU A 254 7.36 26.13 7.30
C LEU A 254 7.72 25.18 6.16
N ASN A 255 7.06 25.32 5.01
CA ASN A 255 7.25 24.41 3.88
C ASN A 255 8.35 24.92 2.91
N GLU A 256 9.57 25.08 3.40
CA GLU A 256 10.68 25.62 2.59
C GLU A 256 11.94 24.75 2.64
N CYS A 257 12.65 24.70 1.52
CA CYS A 257 14.03 24.20 1.43
C CYS A 257 14.95 25.37 1.05
N LEU A 258 15.93 25.64 1.92
CA LEU A 258 16.82 26.79 1.81
C LEU A 258 18.27 26.30 1.69
N LEU A 259 19.03 26.89 0.78
CA LEU A 259 20.45 26.63 0.57
C LEU A 259 21.23 27.90 0.90
N LEU A 260 22.20 27.82 1.80
CA LEU A 260 23.11 28.90 2.14
C LEU A 260 24.52 28.55 1.67
N ASP A 261 25.05 29.32 0.72
CA ASP A 261 26.47 29.27 0.36
C ASP A 261 27.29 29.77 1.56
N THR A 262 28.15 28.94 2.13
CA THR A 262 28.91 29.29 3.35
C THR A 262 30.12 30.19 3.10
N ASN A 263 30.50 30.43 1.84
CA ASN A 263 31.55 31.38 1.47
C ASN A 263 30.96 32.76 1.16
N GLN A 264 29.87 32.80 0.37
CA GLN A 264 29.24 34.05 -0.06
C GLN A 264 28.14 34.52 0.91
N TYR A 265 27.70 33.65 1.82
CA TYR A 265 26.57 33.85 2.72
C TYR A 265 25.28 34.27 2.00
N ASN A 266 25.07 33.75 0.79
CA ASN A 266 23.86 34.03 0.01
C ASN A 266 22.86 32.88 0.13
N TRP A 267 21.59 33.23 0.28
CA TRP A 267 20.49 32.28 0.35
C TRP A 267 19.90 32.01 -1.04
N MET A 268 19.58 30.74 -1.28
CA MET A 268 18.78 30.27 -2.41
C MET A 268 17.61 29.45 -1.86
N LYS A 269 16.43 29.63 -2.45
CA LYS A 269 15.25 28.83 -2.12
C LYS A 269 15.01 27.81 -3.22
N ILE A 270 14.77 26.56 -2.83
CA ILE A 270 14.40 25.48 -3.73
C ILE A 270 12.97 25.04 -3.42
N SER A 271 12.16 24.88 -4.47
CA SER A 271 10.82 24.34 -4.37
C SER A 271 10.89 22.82 -4.26
N LEU A 272 10.35 22.28 -3.17
CA LEU A 272 10.18 20.84 -2.94
C LEU A 272 8.73 20.58 -2.50
N PRO A 273 8.20 19.36 -2.70
CA PRO A 273 6.86 19.01 -2.26
C PRO A 273 6.67 19.25 -0.76
N ASP A 274 5.45 19.62 -0.34
CA ASP A 274 5.09 19.79 1.07
C ASP A 274 5.31 18.52 1.89
N SER A 275 5.22 17.35 1.25
CA SER A 275 5.58 16.09 1.87
C SER A 275 7.05 15.98 2.26
N VAL A 276 7.95 16.80 1.74
CA VAL A 276 9.36 16.87 2.16
C VAL A 276 9.56 18.01 3.15
N THR A 277 9.06 19.20 2.81
CA THR A 277 9.36 20.44 3.53
C THR A 277 8.41 20.74 4.69
N GLY A 278 7.15 20.29 4.63
CA GLY A 278 6.12 20.54 5.63
C GLY A 278 6.24 19.65 6.85
N ARG A 279 7.44 19.63 7.45
CA ARG A 279 7.77 18.78 8.59
C ARG A 279 8.60 19.51 9.62
N TYR A 280 8.51 19.06 10.86
CA TYR A 280 9.37 19.48 11.96
C TYR A 280 9.73 18.29 12.86
N TYR A 281 10.82 18.40 13.62
CA TYR A 281 11.44 17.28 14.35
C TYR A 281 11.80 16.07 13.47
N HIS A 282 12.06 16.31 12.18
CA HIS A 282 12.62 15.32 11.27
C HIS A 282 14.15 15.42 11.27
N THR A 283 14.82 14.46 10.65
CA THR A 283 16.27 14.49 10.41
C THR A 283 16.54 14.51 8.91
N VAL A 284 17.62 15.18 8.49
CA VAL A 284 18.12 15.13 7.12
C VAL A 284 19.60 14.73 7.15
N SER A 285 20.01 13.93 6.18
CA SER A 285 21.40 13.61 5.91
C SER A 285 21.67 13.75 4.42
N SER A 286 22.91 13.97 4.03
CA SER A 286 23.32 14.09 2.63
C SER A 286 24.46 13.16 2.29
N PHE A 287 24.54 12.79 1.02
CA PHE A 287 25.73 12.17 0.46
C PHE A 287 25.87 12.55 -1.02
N ALA A 288 27.10 12.54 -1.51
CA ALA A 288 27.44 12.87 -2.90
C ALA A 288 27.74 11.58 -3.67
N VAL A 289 27.18 11.43 -4.87
CA VAL A 289 27.66 10.41 -5.83
C VAL A 289 28.82 10.99 -6.65
N ASN A 290 28.68 12.25 -7.05
CA ASN A 290 29.72 13.06 -7.65
C ASN A 290 29.42 14.54 -7.35
N PRO A 291 30.33 15.48 -7.66
CA PRO A 291 30.12 16.90 -7.33
C PRO A 291 28.83 17.49 -7.91
N ASN A 292 28.32 16.93 -9.02
CA ASN A 292 27.14 17.45 -9.69
C ASN A 292 25.84 16.79 -9.20
N HIS A 293 25.90 15.64 -8.52
CA HIS A 293 24.73 14.89 -8.05
C HIS A 293 24.82 14.65 -6.54
N MET A 294 23.97 15.37 -5.81
CA MET A 294 23.85 15.31 -4.35
C MET A 294 22.50 14.73 -3.97
N PHE A 295 22.47 13.87 -2.96
CA PHE A 295 21.23 13.28 -2.47
C PHE A 295 20.99 13.70 -1.03
N LEU A 296 19.73 13.98 -0.71
CA LEU A 296 19.25 14.26 0.64
C LEU A 296 18.34 13.11 1.07
N ILE A 297 18.55 12.58 2.27
CA ILE A 297 17.69 11.59 2.90
C ILE A 297 17.01 12.26 4.09
N ILE A 298 15.69 12.42 4.00
CA ILE A 298 14.85 13.01 5.04
C ILE A 298 14.09 11.88 5.74
N VAL A 299 14.10 11.83 7.07
CA VAL A 299 13.44 10.77 7.84
C VAL A 299 12.61 11.33 8.99
N GLY A 300 11.39 10.81 9.14
CA GLY A 300 10.49 11.04 10.26
C GLY A 300 9.88 12.44 10.31
N GLY A 301 9.65 12.90 11.54
CA GLY A 301 9.04 14.18 11.87
C GLY A 301 7.51 14.18 11.98
N TYR A 302 6.97 15.36 12.23
CA TYR A 302 5.55 15.64 12.34
C TYR A 302 5.10 16.55 11.20
N ALA A 303 3.89 16.32 10.69
CA ALA A 303 3.32 17.09 9.57
C ALA A 303 2.46 18.27 10.05
N LYS A 304 1.78 18.11 11.19
CA LYS A 304 0.85 19.12 11.72
C LYS A 304 0.78 19.07 13.24
N ARG A 305 0.24 20.13 13.86
CA ARG A 305 -0.14 20.17 15.27
C ARG A 305 -1.63 20.49 15.37
N GLU A 306 -2.39 19.69 16.12
CA GLU A 306 -3.83 19.84 16.31
C GLU A 306 -4.18 19.92 17.80
N GLN A 307 -5.33 20.49 18.14
CA GLN A 307 -5.85 20.46 19.49
C GLN A 307 -6.92 19.37 19.62
N GLU A 308 -6.79 18.54 20.64
CA GLU A 308 -7.79 17.52 20.98
C GLU A 308 -8.32 17.76 22.39
N ASP A 309 -9.63 17.56 22.58
CA ASP A 309 -10.24 17.52 23.91
C ASP A 309 -9.96 16.16 24.55
N VAL A 310 -9.10 16.16 25.57
CA VAL A 310 -8.77 14.95 26.33
C VAL A 310 -9.31 15.09 27.75
N GLY A 311 -10.61 14.80 27.91
CA GLY A 311 -11.26 14.75 29.21
C GLY A 311 -11.56 16.14 29.82
N GLY A 312 -11.92 17.11 28.99
CA GLY A 312 -12.24 18.49 29.39
C GLY A 312 -11.04 19.45 29.38
N GLU A 313 -9.86 18.99 28.98
CA GLU A 313 -8.67 19.81 28.76
C GLU A 313 -8.24 19.75 27.29
N MET A 314 -8.14 20.92 26.65
CA MET A 314 -7.60 21.06 25.29
C MET A 314 -6.09 20.82 25.29
N LYS A 315 -5.64 19.76 24.62
CA LYS A 315 -4.22 19.40 24.51
C LYS A 315 -3.73 19.47 23.08
N TRP A 316 -2.49 19.95 22.92
CA TRP A 316 -1.83 19.99 21.62
C TRP A 316 -1.18 18.65 21.28
N MET A 317 -1.61 18.03 20.20
CA MET A 317 -1.10 16.78 19.67
C MET A 317 -0.32 17.02 18.38
N ASN A 318 0.86 16.42 18.26
CA ASN A 318 1.65 16.46 17.04
C ASN A 318 1.28 15.26 16.18
N ILE A 319 0.87 15.48 14.93
CA ILE A 319 0.50 14.41 14.00
C ILE A 319 1.76 13.91 13.30
N PRO A 320 2.16 12.64 13.53
CA PRO A 320 3.33 12.07 12.87
C PRO A 320 3.08 11.99 11.37
N VAL A 321 4.16 12.09 10.60
CA VAL A 321 4.12 11.85 9.16
C VAL A 321 3.64 10.43 8.88
N THR A 322 2.85 10.24 7.82
CA THR A 322 2.30 8.92 7.47
C THR A 322 3.41 7.92 7.14
N TYR A 323 3.19 6.63 7.42
CA TYR A 323 4.18 5.57 7.14
C TYR A 323 4.69 5.56 5.69
N SER A 324 3.82 5.85 4.72
CA SER A 324 4.20 5.95 3.30
C SER A 324 5.14 7.11 2.96
N LYS A 325 5.24 8.10 3.85
CA LYS A 325 6.07 9.30 3.68
C LYS A 325 7.15 9.40 4.75
N ILE A 326 7.41 8.34 5.52
CA ILE A 326 8.34 8.42 6.67
C ILE A 326 9.78 8.70 6.23
N THR A 327 10.19 8.20 5.06
CA THR A 327 11.49 8.46 4.45
C THR A 327 11.28 9.09 3.09
N MET A 328 11.96 10.20 2.83
CA MET A 328 11.96 10.89 1.55
C MET A 328 13.40 11.04 1.04
N ILE A 329 13.64 10.83 -0.25
CA ILE A 329 14.96 11.00 -0.86
C ILE A 329 14.86 12.09 -1.92
N VAL A 330 15.76 13.06 -1.94
CA VAL A 330 15.76 14.16 -2.92
C VAL A 330 17.08 14.17 -3.65
N GLU A 331 17.05 14.18 -4.98
CA GLU A 331 18.22 14.38 -5.82
C GLU A 331 18.34 15.85 -6.23
N LEU A 332 19.47 16.45 -5.86
CA LEU A 332 19.89 17.78 -6.25
C LEU A 332 20.98 17.69 -7.30
N VAL A 333 20.78 18.37 -8.42
CA VAL A 333 21.73 18.43 -9.52
C VAL A 333 22.29 19.84 -9.67
N PHE A 334 23.62 19.93 -9.66
CA PHE A 334 24.37 21.14 -9.91
C PHE A 334 24.89 21.15 -11.34
N ASN A 335 24.58 22.20 -12.09
CA ASN A 335 25.18 22.41 -13.40
C ASN A 335 26.59 23.02 -13.28
N ASP A 336 27.31 23.10 -14.40
CA ASP A 336 28.68 23.66 -14.45
C ASP A 336 28.73 25.15 -14.07
N GLU A 337 27.59 25.84 -14.05
CA GLU A 337 27.44 27.23 -13.63
C GLU A 337 27.11 27.37 -12.12
N GLY A 338 27.01 26.25 -11.39
CA GLY A 338 26.70 26.22 -9.95
C GLY A 338 25.23 26.39 -9.58
N GLN A 339 24.31 26.40 -10.55
CA GLN A 339 22.86 26.42 -10.29
C GLN A 339 22.37 25.04 -9.86
N CYS A 340 21.59 25.02 -8.79
CA CYS A 340 20.99 23.80 -8.24
C CYS A 340 19.57 23.62 -8.80
N SER A 341 19.26 22.39 -9.22
CA SER A 341 17.91 21.97 -9.62
C SER A 341 17.55 20.66 -8.94
N VAL A 342 16.25 20.40 -8.78
CA VAL A 342 15.75 19.14 -8.22
C VAL A 342 15.47 18.20 -9.40
N GLU A 343 16.17 17.09 -9.46
CA GLU A 343 15.97 16.10 -10.53
C GLU A 343 14.91 15.07 -10.15
N SER A 344 14.90 14.62 -8.88
CA SER A 344 13.96 13.59 -8.44
C SER A 344 13.64 13.66 -6.94
N VAL A 345 12.48 13.09 -6.57
CA VAL A 345 12.03 12.97 -5.17
C VAL A 345 11.46 11.55 -4.93
N ASN A 346 12.26 10.69 -4.30
CA ASN A 346 12.06 9.28 -3.94
C ASN A 346 12.58 8.24 -4.94
N SER A 347 13.01 8.60 -6.16
CA SER A 347 13.59 7.66 -7.15
C SER A 347 15.12 7.60 -7.11
N GLY A 348 15.76 8.52 -6.38
CA GLY A 348 17.22 8.63 -6.33
C GLY A 348 17.95 7.35 -5.91
N MET A 349 17.32 6.51 -5.07
CA MET A 349 17.94 5.26 -4.60
C MET A 349 18.02 4.17 -5.68
N SER A 350 17.00 4.07 -6.53
CA SER A 350 16.97 3.15 -7.65
C SER A 350 17.96 3.58 -8.75
N ARG A 351 18.06 4.89 -9.01
CA ARG A 351 19.05 5.50 -9.92
C ARG A 351 20.50 5.27 -9.51
N MET A 352 20.80 5.36 -8.21
CA MET A 352 22.15 5.12 -7.69
C MET A 352 22.62 3.69 -7.89
N ASN A 353 21.75 2.72 -7.56
CA ASN A 353 22.05 1.31 -7.77
C ASN A 353 22.29 1.05 -9.26
N ASN A 354 21.51 1.67 -10.14
CA ASN A 354 21.69 1.60 -11.59
C ASN A 354 23.05 2.17 -12.04
N ARG A 355 23.42 3.39 -11.61
CA ARG A 355 24.69 4.03 -12.00
C ARG A 355 25.92 3.27 -11.48
N SER A 356 25.89 2.79 -10.23
CA SER A 356 26.98 1.97 -9.67
C SER A 356 27.13 0.63 -10.41
N LEU A 357 26.02 -0.01 -10.77
CA LEU A 357 26.03 -1.24 -11.58
C LEU A 357 26.53 -0.98 -13.00
N GLN A 358 26.20 0.16 -13.61
CA GLN A 358 26.69 0.56 -14.93
C GLN A 358 28.21 0.75 -14.97
N GLU A 359 28.79 1.40 -13.94
CA GLU A 359 30.24 1.56 -13.82
C GLU A 359 30.96 0.22 -13.64
N GLU A 360 30.42 -0.67 -12.81
CA GLU A 360 30.95 -2.03 -12.64
C GLU A 360 30.84 -2.85 -13.94
N LEU A 361 29.73 -2.73 -14.66
CA LEU A 361 29.51 -3.38 -15.95
C LEU A 361 30.53 -2.89 -17.00
N LEU A 362 30.83 -1.59 -17.02
CA LEU A 362 31.83 -1.00 -17.92
C LEU A 362 33.24 -1.53 -17.61
N LYS A 363 33.57 -1.66 -16.32
CA LYS A 363 34.85 -2.20 -15.85
C LYS A 363 35.02 -3.68 -16.25
N ILE A 364 33.99 -4.50 -16.02
CA ILE A 364 33.99 -5.93 -16.39
C ILE A 364 34.15 -6.09 -17.92
N LYS A 365 33.49 -5.25 -18.73
CA LYS A 365 33.62 -5.26 -20.19
C LYS A 365 35.06 -4.93 -20.64
N LEU A 366 35.72 -3.99 -19.97
CA LEU A 366 37.10 -3.59 -20.28
C LEU A 366 38.09 -4.72 -19.94
N GLU A 367 37.96 -5.31 -18.75
CA GLU A 367 38.81 -6.42 -18.29
C GLU A 367 38.66 -7.65 -19.19
N LYS A 368 37.43 -7.99 -19.59
CA LYS A 368 37.16 -9.05 -20.57
C LYS A 368 37.89 -8.82 -21.90
N LYS A 369 37.79 -7.62 -22.47
CA LYS A 369 38.42 -7.29 -23.76
C LYS A 369 39.94 -7.45 -23.70
N MET A 370 40.55 -7.09 -22.57
CA MET A 370 41.98 -7.28 -22.34
C MET A 370 42.33 -8.77 -22.29
N LEU A 371 41.52 -9.58 -21.61
CA LEU A 371 41.74 -11.02 -21.46
C LEU A 371 41.56 -11.79 -22.78
N GLU A 372 40.56 -11.44 -23.58
CA GLU A 372 40.34 -12.01 -24.92
C GLU A 372 41.51 -11.72 -25.87
N THR A 373 42.07 -10.51 -25.78
CA THR A 373 43.26 -10.11 -26.56
C THR A 373 44.46 -10.98 -26.17
N GLN A 374 44.72 -11.14 -24.86
CA GLN A 374 45.81 -11.98 -24.36
C GLN A 374 45.62 -13.46 -24.72
N LEU A 375 44.39 -13.97 -24.70
CA LEU A 375 44.07 -15.34 -25.11
C LEU A 375 44.37 -15.56 -26.59
N LEU A 376 44.00 -14.60 -27.44
CA LEU A 376 44.26 -14.66 -28.88
C LEU A 376 45.76 -14.64 -29.20
N GLU A 377 46.52 -13.77 -28.55
CA GLU A 377 47.98 -13.73 -28.67
C GLU A 377 48.63 -15.06 -28.26
N THR A 378 48.20 -15.62 -27.12
CA THR A 378 48.74 -16.89 -26.60
C THR A 378 48.42 -18.07 -27.54
N LYS A 379 47.18 -18.14 -28.07
CA LYS A 379 46.78 -19.15 -29.06
C LYS A 379 47.56 -19.05 -30.37
N THR A 380 47.86 -17.83 -30.81
CA THR A 380 48.64 -17.57 -32.03
C THR A 380 50.09 -18.03 -31.84
N LEU A 381 50.64 -17.84 -30.64
CA LEU A 381 51.99 -18.25 -30.28
C LEU A 381 52.10 -19.79 -30.17
N LEU A 382 51.07 -20.44 -29.62
CA LEU A 382 50.94 -21.90 -29.56
C LEU A 382 50.92 -22.51 -30.97
N THR A 383 50.08 -21.99 -31.87
CA THR A 383 49.96 -22.49 -33.25
C THR A 383 51.21 -22.24 -34.08
N LYS A 384 51.98 -21.18 -33.78
CA LYS A 384 53.29 -20.97 -34.40
C LYS A 384 54.30 -22.03 -33.93
N ARG A 385 54.39 -22.28 -32.62
CA ARG A 385 55.31 -23.31 -32.08
C ARG A 385 54.98 -24.73 -32.51
N LYS A 386 53.69 -25.09 -32.62
CA LYS A 386 53.29 -26.42 -33.10
C LYS A 386 53.76 -26.66 -34.55
N ARG A 387 53.64 -25.64 -35.41
CA ARG A 387 54.18 -25.69 -36.80
C ARG A 387 55.71 -25.80 -36.82
N ASP A 388 56.40 -25.02 -36.00
CA ASP A 388 57.87 -25.08 -35.90
C ASP A 388 58.40 -26.44 -35.39
N GLN A 389 57.55 -27.26 -34.74
CA GLN A 389 57.89 -28.61 -34.28
C GLN A 389 57.65 -29.69 -35.34
N GLU A 390 56.66 -29.51 -36.23
CA GLU A 390 56.38 -30.42 -37.35
C GLU A 390 57.48 -30.37 -38.43
N ASP A 391 58.12 -29.21 -38.62
CA ASP A 391 59.19 -29.01 -39.62
C ASP A 391 60.59 -29.55 -39.20
N SER A 392 60.77 -30.11 -37.98
CA SER A 392 62.06 -30.62 -37.51
C SER A 392 61.93 -31.88 -36.62
N PRO A 393 62.16 -33.10 -37.14
CA PRO A 393 61.84 -34.36 -36.45
C PRO A 393 62.88 -34.83 -35.42
N HIS A 394 63.83 -33.99 -35.01
CA HIS A 394 64.70 -34.26 -33.85
C HIS A 394 64.27 -33.39 -32.66
N SER A 395 63.26 -33.89 -31.95
CA SER A 395 62.64 -33.21 -30.80
C SER A 395 63.50 -33.37 -29.54
N ASN A 396 64.09 -32.28 -29.05
CA ASN A 396 64.61 -32.21 -27.68
C ASN A 396 63.44 -32.15 -26.69
N HIS A 397 63.48 -32.94 -25.61
CA HIS A 397 62.47 -33.01 -24.53
C HIS A 397 62.08 -31.62 -23.97
N ALA A 398 63.00 -30.65 -23.99
CA ALA A 398 62.77 -29.27 -23.54
C ALA A 398 61.82 -28.45 -24.45
N LYS A 399 61.68 -28.79 -25.74
CA LYS A 399 60.74 -28.09 -26.64
C LYS A 399 59.29 -28.54 -26.42
N LYS A 400 59.09 -29.80 -26.03
CA LYS A 400 57.76 -30.38 -25.74
C LYS A 400 57.17 -29.83 -24.43
N LEU A 401 57.96 -29.81 -23.35
CA LEU A 401 57.60 -29.16 -22.08
C LEU A 401 57.10 -27.71 -22.24
N LYS A 402 57.76 -26.94 -23.12
CA LYS A 402 57.41 -25.54 -23.41
C LYS A 402 56.12 -25.36 -24.23
N ILE A 403 55.59 -26.43 -24.83
CA ILE A 403 54.31 -26.42 -25.52
C ILE A 403 53.22 -26.83 -24.54
N ASP A 404 53.49 -27.84 -23.70
CA ASP A 404 52.58 -28.28 -22.63
C ASP A 404 52.27 -27.10 -21.66
N GLU A 405 53.28 -26.34 -21.22
CA GLU A 405 53.09 -25.10 -20.41
C GLU A 405 52.23 -24.03 -21.12
N LEU A 406 52.35 -23.94 -22.45
CA LEU A 406 51.61 -22.95 -23.24
C LEU A 406 50.15 -23.39 -23.47
N GLU A 407 49.89 -24.70 -23.55
CA GLU A 407 48.54 -25.28 -23.61
C GLU A 407 47.81 -25.08 -22.29
N GLU A 408 48.49 -25.29 -21.16
CA GLU A 408 47.96 -25.05 -19.82
C GLU A 408 47.60 -23.55 -19.63
N SER A 409 48.48 -22.64 -20.04
CA SER A 409 48.20 -21.20 -20.00
C SER A 409 47.03 -20.77 -20.89
N VAL A 410 46.80 -21.45 -22.02
CA VAL A 410 45.62 -21.20 -22.88
C VAL A 410 44.34 -21.68 -22.21
N GLU A 411 44.38 -22.82 -21.51
CA GLU A 411 43.22 -23.35 -20.80
C GLU A 411 42.86 -22.49 -19.58
N GLU A 412 43.84 -22.06 -18.77
CA GLU A 412 43.63 -21.12 -17.65
C GLU A 412 42.99 -19.81 -18.10
N LYS A 413 43.52 -19.20 -19.16
CA LYS A 413 42.96 -17.96 -19.71
C LYS A 413 41.57 -18.16 -20.31
N ARG A 414 41.25 -19.36 -20.81
CA ARG A 414 39.91 -19.70 -21.28
C ARG A 414 38.92 -19.75 -20.12
N ILE A 415 39.28 -20.42 -19.03
CA ILE A 415 38.47 -20.51 -17.80
C ILE A 415 38.20 -19.11 -17.22
N MET A 416 39.23 -18.27 -17.08
CA MET A 416 39.06 -16.89 -16.58
C MET A 416 38.16 -16.02 -17.49
N THR A 417 38.17 -16.27 -18.81
CA THR A 417 37.30 -15.56 -19.77
C THR A 417 35.85 -16.02 -19.63
N ASP A 418 35.63 -17.31 -19.39
CA ASP A 418 34.30 -17.88 -19.16
C ASP A 418 33.69 -17.42 -17.83
N GLU A 419 34.49 -17.33 -16.76
CA GLU A 419 34.08 -16.73 -15.47
C GLU A 419 33.69 -15.25 -15.62
N HIS A 420 34.46 -14.45 -16.37
CA HIS A 420 34.10 -13.05 -16.64
C HIS A 420 32.83 -12.93 -17.50
N ASN A 421 32.56 -13.89 -18.40
CA ASN A 421 31.31 -13.93 -19.17
C ASN A 421 30.10 -14.26 -18.29
N GLU A 422 30.27 -15.12 -17.29
CA GLU A 422 29.24 -15.42 -16.30
C GLU A 422 28.99 -14.21 -15.39
N LYS A 423 30.05 -13.57 -14.90
CA LYS A 423 29.96 -12.33 -14.11
C LYS A 423 29.26 -11.21 -14.89
N LEU A 424 29.61 -11.01 -16.16
CA LEU A 424 28.95 -10.02 -17.03
C LEU A 424 27.46 -10.31 -17.20
N ARG A 425 27.07 -11.59 -17.35
CA ARG A 425 25.66 -12.00 -17.42
C ARG A 425 24.92 -11.70 -16.11
N ALA A 426 25.48 -12.10 -14.97
CA ALA A 426 24.88 -11.86 -13.67
C ALA A 426 24.69 -10.36 -13.38
N THR A 427 25.72 -9.52 -13.61
CA THR A 427 25.63 -8.06 -13.42
C THR A 427 24.63 -7.42 -14.38
N SER A 428 24.55 -7.88 -15.65
CA SER A 428 23.54 -7.38 -16.60
C SER A 428 22.10 -7.74 -16.23
N VAL A 429 21.89 -8.89 -15.57
CA VAL A 429 20.56 -9.28 -15.06
C VAL A 429 20.18 -8.40 -13.88
N ALA A 430 21.11 -8.14 -12.95
CA ALA A 430 20.89 -7.23 -11.82
C ALA A 430 20.59 -5.80 -12.27
N GLU A 431 21.28 -5.28 -13.29
CA GLU A 431 21.00 -3.96 -13.89
C GLU A 431 19.58 -3.89 -14.45
N ASN A 432 19.13 -4.93 -15.16
CA ASN A 432 17.77 -5.00 -15.68
C ASN A 432 16.70 -5.12 -14.58
N GLU A 433 16.98 -5.83 -13.48
CA GLU A 433 16.07 -5.92 -12.33
C GLU A 433 15.94 -4.58 -11.59
N VAL A 434 17.04 -3.85 -11.39
CA VAL A 434 17.04 -2.50 -10.82
C VAL A 434 16.29 -1.51 -11.72
N TYR A 435 16.49 -1.59 -13.04
CA TYR A 435 15.76 -0.76 -14.00
C TYR A 435 14.25 -1.03 -13.96
N MET A 436 13.83 -2.29 -13.84
CA MET A 436 12.41 -2.64 -13.72
C MET A 436 11.78 -2.14 -12.41
N THR A 437 12.53 -2.13 -11.31
CA THR A 437 12.07 -1.58 -10.01
C THR A 437 12.07 -0.05 -10.00
N GLU A 438 13.02 0.60 -10.67
CA GLU A 438 13.07 2.05 -10.89
C GLU A 438 11.85 2.55 -11.66
N ILE A 439 11.46 1.85 -12.74
CA ILE A 439 10.22 2.11 -13.48
C ILE A 439 8.98 1.98 -12.57
N GLU A 440 9.01 1.06 -11.62
CA GLU A 440 7.89 0.82 -10.70
C GLU A 440 7.81 1.87 -9.57
N ASP A 441 8.94 2.41 -9.12
CA ASP A 441 9.01 3.49 -8.14
C ASP A 441 8.81 4.89 -8.75
N GLU A 442 9.23 5.12 -10.01
CA GLU A 442 8.87 6.31 -10.79
C GLU A 442 7.35 6.34 -11.04
N LYS A 443 6.70 5.19 -11.33
CA LYS A 443 5.23 5.07 -11.40
C LYS A 443 4.54 5.45 -10.08
N LYS A 444 5.12 5.09 -8.92
CA LYS A 444 4.58 5.47 -7.59
C LYS A 444 4.78 6.95 -7.26
N GLN A 445 5.87 7.56 -7.72
CA GLN A 445 6.15 9.00 -7.51
C GLN A 445 5.29 9.91 -8.36
N VAL A 446 5.05 9.55 -9.63
CA VAL A 446 4.15 10.31 -10.50
C VAL A 446 2.72 10.26 -9.94
N GLN A 447 2.30 9.13 -9.38
CA GLN A 447 1.05 8.98 -8.63
C GLN A 447 0.98 9.87 -7.36
N PHE A 448 2.12 10.21 -6.76
CA PHE A 448 2.24 10.98 -5.51
C PHE A 448 2.30 12.51 -5.73
N ILE A 449 2.94 12.98 -6.81
CA ILE A 449 2.97 14.40 -7.17
C ILE A 449 1.56 14.90 -7.54
N LYS A 450 0.74 14.03 -8.15
CA LYS A 450 -0.64 14.35 -8.55
C LYS A 450 -1.62 14.52 -7.38
N GLU A 451 -1.30 13.99 -6.20
CA GLU A 451 -2.11 14.19 -4.99
C GLU A 451 -1.84 15.53 -4.28
N THR A 452 -0.83 16.32 -4.68
CA THR A 452 -0.37 17.48 -3.87
C THR A 452 -0.22 18.83 -4.58
N SER A 453 -0.60 19.00 -5.85
CA SER A 453 -0.52 20.33 -6.51
C SER A 453 -1.83 20.78 -7.14
N SER A 454 -2.55 21.65 -6.45
CA SER A 454 -3.62 22.49 -6.99
C SER A 454 -3.11 23.91 -7.26
N VAL A 455 -2.23 24.11 -8.26
CA VAL A 455 -2.06 25.40 -8.97
C VAL A 455 -1.52 25.11 -10.38
N GLU A 456 -2.26 25.58 -11.39
CA GLU A 456 -1.91 25.52 -12.82
C GLU A 456 -0.58 26.22 -13.14
N VAL A 457 0.28 25.52 -13.89
CA VAL A 457 1.22 26.18 -14.82
C VAL A 457 1.15 25.43 -16.15
N GLN A 458 0.62 26.10 -17.16
CA GLN A 458 0.57 25.63 -18.55
C GLN A 458 1.99 25.40 -19.09
N PHE A 459 2.29 24.15 -19.47
CA PHE A 459 3.35 23.85 -20.42
C PHE A 459 2.80 22.96 -21.53
N ASN A 460 2.66 23.53 -22.73
CA ASN A 460 2.41 22.80 -23.96
C ASN A 460 3.56 21.81 -24.22
N ARG A 461 3.30 20.51 -24.13
CA ARG A 461 4.26 19.48 -24.57
C ARG A 461 3.54 18.31 -25.25
N TYR A 462 4.01 18.00 -26.46
CA TYR A 462 3.51 16.95 -27.34
C TYR A 462 3.42 15.58 -26.63
N LEU A 463 2.29 14.91 -26.85
CA LEU A 463 1.78 13.68 -26.22
C LEU A 463 2.78 12.51 -26.22
N ILE A 464 3.14 12.05 -25.01
CA ILE A 464 3.46 10.64 -24.72
C ILE A 464 2.25 10.11 -23.93
N PRO A 465 1.44 9.20 -24.48
CA PRO A 465 0.31 8.63 -23.76
C PRO A 465 0.79 7.55 -22.80
N SER A 466 1.14 8.01 -21.61
CA SER A 466 1.25 7.22 -20.39
C SER A 466 -0.14 7.12 -19.72
N ILE A 467 -0.25 6.33 -18.65
CA ILE A 467 -1.43 6.30 -17.75
C ILE A 467 -1.80 7.71 -17.26
N ASP A 468 -0.88 8.67 -17.37
CA ASP A 468 -1.07 10.09 -17.05
C ASP A 468 -2.14 10.78 -17.89
N ASN A 469 -2.42 10.29 -19.11
CA ASN A 469 -3.54 10.80 -19.93
C ASN A 469 -4.91 10.44 -19.33
N LEU A 470 -4.97 9.42 -18.47
CA LEU A 470 -6.16 9.06 -17.68
C LEU A 470 -6.21 9.82 -16.33
N GLU A 471 -5.26 10.73 -16.14
CA GLU A 471 -5.16 11.81 -15.16
C GLU A 471 -6.44 12.58 -14.85
N CYS A 472 -7.11 12.94 -15.93
CA CYS A 472 -8.23 13.88 -15.96
C CYS A 472 -9.58 13.22 -15.63
N LEU A 473 -9.57 11.97 -15.19
CA LEU A 473 -10.77 11.32 -14.68
C LEU A 473 -11.09 11.85 -13.27
N SER A 474 -11.91 12.90 -13.21
CA SER A 474 -12.41 13.50 -11.97
C SER A 474 -13.63 12.75 -11.44
N ASP A 475 -13.77 12.64 -10.12
CA ASP A 475 -14.93 12.02 -9.45
C ASP A 475 -15.30 10.63 -9.98
N VAL A 476 -14.31 9.76 -10.23
CA VAL A 476 -14.51 8.35 -10.60
C VAL A 476 -14.01 7.39 -9.51
N GLN A 477 -14.63 6.22 -9.43
CA GLN A 477 -14.22 5.11 -8.57
C GLN A 477 -13.49 4.07 -9.40
N VAL A 478 -12.18 3.98 -9.19
CA VAL A 478 -11.29 3.08 -9.94
C VAL A 478 -11.24 1.71 -9.26
N ALA A 479 -11.53 0.66 -10.02
CA ALA A 479 -11.28 -0.71 -9.59
C ALA A 479 -9.82 -1.12 -9.79
N GLU A 480 -9.25 -0.83 -10.96
CA GLU A 480 -7.86 -1.12 -11.27
C GLU A 480 -7.37 -0.33 -12.47
N LYS A 481 -6.05 -0.07 -12.52
CA LYS A 481 -5.36 0.50 -13.67
C LYS A 481 -4.39 -0.55 -14.24
N LYS A 482 -4.31 -0.68 -15.55
CA LYS A 482 -3.38 -1.60 -16.21
C LYS A 482 -2.79 -0.99 -17.47
N LEU A 483 -1.48 -1.10 -17.62
CA LEU A 483 -0.75 -0.74 -18.83
C LEU A 483 -0.38 -2.01 -19.58
N PHE A 484 -0.72 -2.08 -20.86
CA PHE A 484 -0.32 -3.15 -21.75
C PHE A 484 0.69 -2.65 -22.79
N LEU A 485 1.66 -3.48 -23.14
CA LEU A 485 2.62 -3.20 -24.22
C LEU A 485 2.23 -4.01 -25.46
N ILE A 486 1.92 -3.32 -26.55
CA ILE A 486 1.63 -3.89 -27.86
C ILE A 486 2.90 -3.79 -28.70
N GLN A 487 3.50 -4.93 -29.08
CA GLN A 487 4.81 -4.95 -29.74
C GLN A 487 4.77 -5.62 -31.12
N GLY A 488 5.34 -4.95 -32.12
CA GLY A 488 5.50 -5.49 -33.47
C GLY A 488 4.18 -5.69 -34.22
N ASP A 489 4.28 -6.35 -35.36
CA ASP A 489 3.20 -6.51 -36.34
C ASP A 489 2.31 -7.74 -36.11
N LYS A 490 2.61 -8.57 -35.10
CA LYS A 490 1.88 -9.81 -34.82
C LYS A 490 0.57 -9.56 -34.07
N PRO A 491 -0.47 -10.39 -34.31
CA PRO A 491 -1.71 -10.31 -33.56
C PRO A 491 -1.46 -10.64 -32.08
N GLN A 492 -2.09 -9.88 -31.19
CA GLN A 492 -1.93 -10.00 -29.74
C GLN A 492 -3.29 -9.95 -29.07
N LEU A 493 -3.52 -10.84 -28.09
CA LEU A 493 -4.70 -10.81 -27.24
C LEU A 493 -4.24 -10.55 -25.81
N MET A 494 -4.68 -9.42 -25.26
CA MET A 494 -4.41 -9.02 -23.88
C MET A 494 -5.64 -9.33 -23.04
N ASN A 495 -5.48 -10.31 -22.15
CA ASN A 495 -6.57 -10.75 -21.29
C ASN A 495 -6.60 -9.95 -19.97
N TRP A 496 -7.76 -9.36 -19.66
CA TRP A 496 -8.08 -8.72 -18.39
C TRP A 496 -9.45 -9.17 -17.86
N GLU A 497 -9.80 -10.43 -18.10
CA GLU A 497 -11.06 -11.07 -17.72
C GLU A 497 -11.41 -10.89 -16.25
N LYS A 498 -10.42 -10.86 -15.35
CA LYS A 498 -10.61 -10.58 -13.91
C LYS A 498 -11.36 -9.27 -13.64
N TYR A 499 -11.29 -8.33 -14.58
CA TYR A 499 -12.03 -7.07 -14.55
C TYR A 499 -12.96 -6.92 -15.75
N GLY A 500 -13.42 -8.02 -16.37
CA GLY A 500 -14.44 -7.98 -17.42
C GLY A 500 -14.02 -7.36 -18.76
N LEU A 501 -12.71 -7.26 -19.07
CA LEU A 501 -12.21 -6.69 -20.34
C LEU A 501 -11.23 -7.63 -21.06
N ARG A 502 -11.34 -7.74 -22.39
CA ARG A 502 -10.31 -8.33 -23.26
C ARG A 502 -9.99 -7.38 -24.39
N ILE A 503 -8.72 -7.33 -24.80
CA ILE A 503 -8.25 -6.43 -25.86
C ILE A 503 -7.56 -7.24 -26.94
N GLY A 504 -8.10 -7.22 -28.15
CA GLY A 504 -7.52 -7.83 -29.34
C GLY A 504 -6.84 -6.80 -30.23
N VAL A 505 -5.62 -7.12 -30.67
CA VAL A 505 -4.82 -6.38 -31.66
C VAL A 505 -4.66 -7.27 -32.89
N GLN A 506 -4.99 -6.73 -34.06
CA GLN A 506 -4.89 -7.46 -35.33
C GLN A 506 -3.47 -7.45 -35.89
N GLU A 507 -3.17 -8.42 -36.74
CA GLU A 507 -1.90 -8.45 -37.48
C GLU A 507 -1.75 -7.19 -38.36
N GLY A 508 -0.57 -6.59 -38.36
CA GLY A 508 -0.26 -5.35 -39.06
C GLY A 508 -0.86 -4.09 -38.41
N SER A 509 -1.30 -4.14 -37.16
CA SER A 509 -1.68 -2.95 -36.38
C SER A 509 -0.50 -2.01 -36.09
N LEU A 510 0.74 -2.52 -36.15
CA LEU A 510 1.99 -1.80 -35.97
C LEU A 510 3.05 -2.29 -36.96
N LEU A 511 4.11 -1.49 -37.15
CA LEU A 511 5.31 -1.95 -37.84
C LEU A 511 6.09 -2.94 -36.94
N SER A 512 6.88 -3.82 -37.54
CA SER A 512 7.60 -4.89 -36.84
C SER A 512 8.57 -4.41 -35.75
N SER A 513 9.03 -3.16 -35.80
CA SER A 513 9.94 -2.54 -34.82
C SER A 513 9.26 -1.58 -33.85
N GLU A 514 7.93 -1.45 -33.91
CA GLU A 514 7.19 -0.48 -33.12
C GLU A 514 6.59 -1.09 -31.86
N THR A 515 6.55 -0.29 -30.80
CA THR A 515 5.85 -0.60 -29.55
C THR A 515 4.84 0.50 -29.25
N VAL A 516 3.65 0.12 -28.80
CA VAL A 516 2.58 1.02 -28.31
C VAL A 516 2.18 0.63 -26.91
N GLU A 517 1.99 1.64 -26.06
CA GLU A 517 1.44 1.45 -24.72
C GLU A 517 -0.07 1.65 -24.79
N ALA A 518 -0.83 0.70 -24.22
CA ALA A 518 -2.27 0.76 -24.12
C ALA A 518 -2.65 0.84 -22.64
N ALA A 519 -3.10 2.02 -22.21
CA ALA A 519 -3.50 2.27 -20.84
C ALA A 519 -5.00 2.03 -20.68
N MET A 520 -5.36 1.20 -19.69
CA MET A 520 -6.72 0.75 -19.44
C MET A 520 -7.06 1.01 -17.97
N VAL A 521 -8.24 1.56 -17.71
CA VAL A 521 -8.75 1.76 -16.35
C VAL A 521 -10.15 1.20 -16.26
N ALA A 522 -10.37 0.30 -15.31
CA ALA A 522 -11.70 -0.21 -14.98
C ALA A 522 -12.33 0.71 -13.93
N LEU A 523 -13.46 1.33 -14.28
CA LEU A 523 -14.24 2.22 -13.44
C LEU A 523 -15.52 1.51 -13.00
N VAL A 524 -15.73 1.46 -11.70
CA VAL A 524 -16.93 0.88 -11.08
C VAL A 524 -17.90 1.96 -10.63
N GLY A 525 -17.53 3.24 -10.78
CA GLY A 525 -18.35 4.37 -10.43
C GLY A 525 -17.80 5.69 -10.97
N GLY A 526 -18.65 6.70 -11.03
CA GLY A 526 -18.30 8.06 -11.39
C GLY A 526 -19.52 8.93 -11.67
N GLN A 527 -19.31 10.23 -11.86
CA GLN A 527 -20.39 11.13 -12.32
C GLN A 527 -20.66 10.89 -13.81
N PHE A 528 -21.43 9.85 -14.13
CA PHE A 528 -21.79 9.48 -15.49
C PHE A 528 -23.20 9.92 -15.82
N GLN A 529 -23.38 10.56 -16.97
CA GLN A 529 -24.70 10.87 -17.53
C GLN A 529 -24.91 10.04 -18.79
N PHE A 530 -25.83 9.08 -18.70
CA PHE A 530 -26.19 8.20 -19.80
C PHE A 530 -27.41 8.73 -20.57
N PRO A 531 -27.58 8.35 -21.86
CA PRO A 531 -28.76 8.68 -22.65
C PRO A 531 -30.08 8.27 -21.96
N PRO A 532 -31.18 9.02 -22.15
CA PRO A 532 -32.48 8.68 -21.57
C PRO A 532 -32.94 7.27 -21.95
N ASN A 533 -33.76 6.65 -21.10
CA ASN A 533 -34.29 5.30 -21.31
C ASN A 533 -33.23 4.20 -21.44
N THR A 534 -32.05 4.39 -20.83
CA THR A 534 -31.00 3.36 -20.80
C THR A 534 -30.64 2.95 -19.37
N VAL A 535 -30.10 1.73 -19.24
CA VAL A 535 -29.53 1.21 -18.00
C VAL A 535 -28.09 0.74 -18.25
N LEU A 536 -27.17 1.12 -17.37
CA LEU A 536 -25.78 0.65 -17.42
C LEU A 536 -25.73 -0.85 -17.07
N VAL A 537 -25.20 -1.68 -17.97
CA VAL A 537 -25.12 -3.14 -17.79
C VAL A 537 -23.70 -3.71 -17.84
N SER A 538 -22.69 -2.84 -17.91
CA SER A 538 -21.26 -3.20 -17.78
C SER A 538 -20.58 -2.28 -16.78
N ALA A 539 -19.32 -2.57 -16.45
CA ALA A 539 -18.43 -1.54 -15.90
C ALA A 539 -18.07 -0.52 -16.99
N VAL A 540 -17.56 0.65 -16.58
CA VAL A 540 -17.06 1.67 -17.51
C VAL A 540 -15.56 1.50 -17.64
N TYR A 541 -15.02 1.54 -18.86
CA TYR A 541 -13.57 1.44 -19.08
C TYR A 541 -13.06 2.68 -19.75
N ALA A 542 -11.94 3.19 -19.25
CA ALA A 542 -11.22 4.27 -19.91
C ALA A 542 -10.02 3.66 -20.66
N VAL A 543 -9.88 3.98 -21.94
CA VAL A 543 -8.94 3.30 -22.85
C VAL A 543 -8.11 4.32 -23.60
N SER A 544 -6.78 4.36 -23.36
CA SER A 544 -5.79 5.26 -24.02
C SER A 544 -4.70 4.50 -24.75
N LEU A 545 -4.10 5.13 -25.77
CA LEU A 545 -3.01 4.56 -26.58
C LEU A 545 -1.87 5.54 -26.77
N SER A 546 -0.62 5.05 -26.69
CA SER A 546 0.61 5.85 -26.85
C SER A 546 0.81 6.48 -28.23
N LYS A 547 0.19 5.87 -29.23
CA LYS A 547 0.06 6.42 -30.58
C LYS A 547 -1.09 5.70 -31.28
N PRO A 548 -1.67 6.31 -32.32
CA PRO A 548 -2.67 5.65 -33.14
C PRO A 548 -2.11 4.35 -33.76
N LEU A 549 -2.92 3.29 -33.76
CA LEU A 549 -2.61 2.04 -34.46
C LEU A 549 -3.03 2.12 -35.93
N LEU A 550 -2.36 1.35 -36.79
CA LEU A 550 -2.72 1.23 -38.21
C LEU A 550 -4.09 0.54 -38.40
N LYS A 551 -4.46 -0.35 -37.47
CA LYS A 551 -5.78 -0.99 -37.40
C LYS A 551 -6.38 -0.81 -36.00
N GLN A 552 -7.71 -0.74 -35.93
CA GLN A 552 -8.45 -0.49 -34.69
C GLN A 552 -8.27 -1.65 -33.68
N LEU A 553 -8.24 -1.32 -32.39
CA LEU A 553 -8.31 -2.30 -31.30
C LEU A 553 -9.69 -2.92 -31.25
N LYS A 554 -9.77 -4.22 -30.99
CA LYS A 554 -11.02 -4.89 -30.61
C LYS A 554 -11.13 -4.91 -29.09
N LEU A 555 -12.08 -4.18 -28.51
CA LEU A 555 -12.41 -4.25 -27.09
C LEU A 555 -13.55 -5.23 -26.89
N GLU A 556 -13.42 -6.19 -25.99
CA GLU A 556 -14.49 -7.10 -25.59
C GLU A 556 -14.83 -6.83 -24.12
N ILE A 557 -16.04 -6.34 -23.86
CA ILE A 557 -16.50 -5.84 -22.56
C ILE A 557 -17.61 -6.73 -22.01
N GLN A 558 -17.47 -7.16 -20.76
CA GLN A 558 -18.46 -7.97 -20.05
C GLN A 558 -19.74 -7.17 -19.74
N HIS A 559 -20.90 -7.81 -19.88
CA HIS A 559 -22.20 -7.28 -19.45
C HIS A 559 -22.95 -8.27 -18.54
N CYS A 560 -23.81 -7.76 -17.66
CA CYS A 560 -24.58 -8.55 -16.70
C CYS A 560 -25.98 -8.95 -17.20
N VAL A 561 -26.32 -8.69 -18.46
CA VAL A 561 -27.59 -9.15 -19.06
C VAL A 561 -27.49 -10.61 -19.46
N ASP A 562 -28.39 -11.44 -18.93
CA ASP A 562 -28.51 -12.83 -19.32
C ASP A 562 -29.28 -12.95 -20.64
N LEU A 563 -28.54 -13.30 -21.70
CA LEU A 563 -29.08 -13.54 -23.04
C LEU A 563 -29.52 -14.99 -23.25
N THR A 564 -29.28 -15.87 -22.27
CA THR A 564 -29.57 -17.31 -22.36
C THR A 564 -31.07 -17.53 -22.58
N GLY A 565 -31.42 -18.15 -23.71
CA GLY A 565 -32.81 -18.37 -24.09
C GLY A 565 -33.59 -17.11 -24.53
N ARG A 566 -32.93 -15.94 -24.60
CA ARG A 566 -33.53 -14.66 -25.03
C ARG A 566 -32.59 -13.86 -25.95
N PRO A 567 -32.14 -14.43 -27.09
CA PRO A 567 -31.14 -13.79 -27.96
C PRO A 567 -31.60 -12.44 -28.52
N ASN A 568 -32.91 -12.23 -28.69
CA ASN A 568 -33.47 -10.96 -29.17
C ASN A 568 -33.15 -9.77 -28.24
N LEU A 569 -32.80 -10.01 -26.97
CA LEU A 569 -32.40 -8.92 -26.07
C LEU A 569 -31.08 -8.25 -26.47
N ALA A 570 -30.23 -8.95 -27.24
CA ALA A 570 -28.95 -8.42 -27.71
C ALA A 570 -29.12 -7.18 -28.59
N GLN A 571 -30.24 -7.05 -29.31
CA GLN A 571 -30.50 -5.89 -30.19
C GLN A 571 -30.70 -4.57 -29.41
N TYR A 572 -31.06 -4.68 -28.14
CA TYR A 572 -31.27 -3.57 -27.21
C TYR A 572 -30.00 -3.23 -26.40
N LEU A 573 -28.90 -3.96 -26.61
CA LEU A 573 -27.61 -3.62 -26.05
C LEU A 573 -26.87 -2.71 -27.03
N LYS A 574 -26.31 -1.62 -26.51
CA LYS A 574 -25.59 -0.61 -27.29
C LYS A 574 -24.31 -0.23 -26.57
N PHE A 575 -23.25 0.06 -27.34
CA PHE A 575 -22.08 0.69 -26.77
C PHE A 575 -22.34 2.18 -26.59
N ALA A 576 -21.83 2.74 -25.50
CA ALA A 576 -21.84 4.17 -25.28
C ALA A 576 -20.44 4.65 -24.93
N ILE A 577 -20.11 5.86 -25.39
CA ILE A 577 -18.79 6.44 -25.29
C ILE A 577 -18.88 7.89 -24.81
N ALA A 578 -17.93 8.29 -23.97
CA ALA A 578 -17.70 9.68 -23.61
C ALA A 578 -16.23 10.06 -23.89
N PRO A 579 -15.95 11.29 -24.34
CA PRO A 579 -14.59 11.83 -24.39
C PRO A 579 -14.00 11.92 -22.98
N VAL A 580 -12.72 11.62 -22.84
CA VAL A 580 -12.02 11.75 -21.54
C VAL A 580 -11.48 13.17 -21.33
N ASP A 581 -11.36 13.93 -22.43
CA ASP A 581 -10.69 15.23 -22.51
C ASP A 581 -11.58 16.41 -22.05
N THR A 582 -12.85 16.15 -21.78
CA THR A 582 -13.83 17.15 -21.33
C THR A 582 -13.93 17.13 -19.79
N PRO A 583 -13.37 18.14 -19.08
CA PRO A 583 -13.45 18.24 -17.62
C PRO A 583 -14.85 18.65 -17.09
N SER A 584 -15.89 18.63 -17.94
CA SER A 584 -17.26 18.89 -17.52
C SER A 584 -17.84 17.62 -16.88
N LEU A 585 -17.98 17.65 -15.56
CA LEU A 585 -18.82 16.69 -14.86
C LEU A 585 -20.29 17.12 -15.00
N PRO A 586 -21.23 16.18 -15.25
CA PRO A 586 -21.02 14.74 -15.42
C PRO A 586 -20.47 14.36 -16.82
N TYR A 587 -19.75 13.23 -16.91
CA TYR A 587 -19.31 12.66 -18.19
C TYR A 587 -20.52 12.27 -19.03
N GLN A 588 -20.71 12.98 -20.14
CA GLN A 588 -21.85 12.77 -21.01
C GLN A 588 -21.57 11.66 -22.02
N PHE A 589 -22.24 10.52 -21.85
CA PHE A 589 -22.15 9.39 -22.77
C PHE A 589 -23.13 9.54 -23.93
N SER A 590 -22.65 9.18 -25.11
CA SER A 590 -23.46 9.07 -26.33
C SER A 590 -23.42 7.64 -26.87
N ILE A 591 -24.55 7.17 -27.42
CA ILE A 591 -24.59 5.86 -28.08
C ILE A 591 -23.72 5.93 -29.34
N VAL A 592 -22.92 4.89 -29.56
CA VAL A 592 -22.14 4.73 -30.79
C VAL A 592 -22.71 3.61 -31.63
N GLU A 593 -22.79 3.85 -32.94
CA GLU A 593 -23.18 2.82 -33.89
C GLU A 593 -22.08 1.76 -34.06
N GLY A 594 -22.52 0.52 -34.22
CA GLY A 594 -21.63 -0.64 -34.33
C GLY A 594 -21.43 -1.40 -33.01
N GLY A 595 -20.58 -2.41 -33.08
CA GLY A 595 -20.38 -3.39 -32.01
C GLY A 595 -21.24 -4.65 -32.18
N GLU A 596 -20.72 -5.77 -31.70
CA GLU A 596 -21.31 -7.10 -31.85
C GLU A 596 -21.57 -7.71 -30.48
N PHE A 597 -22.80 -8.17 -30.27
CA PHE A 597 -23.22 -8.88 -29.06
C PHE A 597 -23.54 -10.33 -29.44
N SER A 598 -22.73 -11.27 -28.99
CA SER A 598 -22.98 -12.69 -29.23
C SER A 598 -24.01 -13.23 -28.25
N PHE A 599 -25.00 -13.97 -28.73
CA PHE A 599 -26.06 -14.56 -27.88
C PHE A 599 -25.57 -15.60 -26.86
N ASN A 600 -24.35 -16.11 -27.02
CA ASN A 600 -23.75 -17.16 -26.21
C ASN A 600 -22.57 -16.69 -25.34
N SER A 601 -22.28 -15.38 -25.32
CA SER A 601 -21.24 -14.83 -24.46
C SER A 601 -21.79 -13.64 -23.69
N GLY A 602 -21.37 -13.50 -22.43
CA GLY A 602 -21.63 -12.31 -21.62
C GLY A 602 -20.74 -11.13 -22.00
N TYR A 603 -20.24 -11.07 -23.23
CA TYR A 603 -19.35 -10.02 -23.73
C TYR A 603 -19.91 -9.41 -25.02
N GLY A 604 -19.86 -8.08 -25.09
CA GLY A 604 -19.99 -7.33 -26.34
C GLY A 604 -18.62 -6.97 -26.89
N SER A 605 -18.46 -6.83 -28.20
CA SER A 605 -17.21 -6.37 -28.81
C SER A 605 -17.36 -5.14 -29.68
N ILE A 606 -16.40 -4.21 -29.62
CA ILE A 606 -16.38 -2.97 -30.42
C ILE A 606 -14.97 -2.64 -30.90
N GLN A 607 -14.84 -2.01 -32.06
CA GLN A 607 -13.55 -1.55 -32.58
C GLN A 607 -13.29 -0.07 -32.25
N ARG A 608 -12.10 0.26 -31.75
CA ARG A 608 -11.72 1.62 -31.29
C ARG A 608 -10.26 1.96 -31.56
N ASN A 609 -9.98 3.24 -31.80
CA ASN A 609 -8.62 3.76 -32.05
C ASN A 609 -8.29 5.07 -31.31
N LYS A 610 -9.19 5.58 -30.47
CA LYS A 610 -9.06 6.87 -29.77
C LYS A 610 -9.28 6.72 -28.27
N PHE A 611 -8.72 7.66 -27.52
CA PHE A 611 -8.92 7.80 -26.09
C PHE A 611 -10.41 8.03 -25.78
N CYS A 612 -11.02 7.16 -24.97
CA CYS A 612 -12.42 7.30 -24.60
C CYS A 612 -12.79 6.52 -23.34
N LEU A 613 -13.86 6.97 -22.67
CA LEU A 613 -14.66 6.13 -21.79
C LEU A 613 -15.59 5.26 -22.66
N VAL A 614 -15.73 3.98 -22.33
CA VAL A 614 -16.58 3.04 -23.06
C VAL A 614 -17.32 2.12 -22.10
N CYS A 615 -18.60 1.89 -22.37
CA CYS A 615 -19.44 0.95 -21.63
C CYS A 615 -20.54 0.36 -22.53
N ILE A 616 -21.32 -0.58 -21.98
CA ILE A 616 -22.50 -1.16 -22.60
C ILE A 616 -23.73 -0.70 -21.83
N LEU A 617 -24.69 -0.15 -22.57
CA LEU A 617 -26.01 0.25 -22.09
C LEU A 617 -27.08 -0.68 -22.66
N GLY A 618 -28.11 -0.93 -21.87
CA GLY A 618 -29.34 -1.56 -22.32
C GLY A 618 -30.45 -0.55 -22.49
N GLU A 619 -31.13 -0.53 -23.64
CA GLU A 619 -32.36 0.26 -23.81
C GLU A 619 -33.45 -0.34 -22.93
N ASP A 620 -34.09 0.45 -22.07
CA ASP A 620 -35.18 0.03 -21.18
C ASP A 620 -36.56 0.20 -21.85
N SER A 621 -36.66 1.14 -22.79
CA SER A 621 -37.85 1.38 -23.61
C SER A 621 -37.52 1.97 -24.99
N THR A 622 -38.34 1.67 -25.99
CA THR A 622 -38.21 2.24 -27.35
C THR A 622 -39.20 3.38 -27.54
N ASN A 623 -38.71 4.59 -27.81
CA ASN A 623 -39.52 5.70 -28.31
C ASN A 623 -39.61 5.55 -29.85
N GLY A 624 -40.81 5.66 -30.41
CA GLY A 624 -41.00 5.66 -31.86
C GLY A 624 -40.29 6.84 -32.53
N ASP A 625 -39.64 6.57 -33.66
CA ASP A 625 -38.74 7.43 -34.44
C ASP A 625 -39.21 8.88 -34.64
N THR A 626 -38.29 9.86 -34.60
CA THR A 626 -38.31 11.02 -35.50
C THR A 626 -36.91 11.61 -35.69
N GLU A 627 -36.69 12.08 -36.92
CA GLU A 627 -35.46 12.39 -37.65
C GLU A 627 -34.70 13.67 -37.23
N GLU A 628 -33.50 13.79 -37.78
CA GLU A 628 -32.48 14.86 -37.68
C GLU A 628 -32.99 16.30 -37.94
N GLY A 629 -32.34 17.28 -37.32
CA GLY A 629 -32.43 18.69 -37.71
C GLY A 629 -31.72 19.66 -36.75
N GLU A 630 -30.67 20.31 -37.24
CA GLU A 630 -29.94 21.43 -36.62
C GLU A 630 -30.85 22.67 -36.42
N GLU A 631 -30.65 23.44 -35.33
CA GLU A 631 -30.44 24.90 -35.33
C GLU A 631 -30.32 25.46 -33.91
N GLU A 632 -29.43 26.44 -33.76
CA GLU A 632 -29.06 27.17 -32.55
C GLU A 632 -30.10 28.22 -32.09
N GLU A 633 -29.91 28.59 -30.82
CA GLU A 633 -29.97 29.94 -30.25
C GLU A 633 -31.22 30.47 -29.49
N ASN A 634 -30.90 30.85 -28.25
CA ASN A 634 -31.36 32.02 -27.50
C ASN A 634 -32.70 31.95 -26.74
N ARG A 635 -32.61 31.94 -25.40
CA ARG A 635 -33.35 32.89 -24.54
C ARG A 635 -32.78 32.98 -23.12
N GLN A 636 -32.36 34.21 -22.83
CA GLN A 636 -32.05 34.86 -21.56
C GLN A 636 -32.57 34.25 -20.26
N VAL A 637 -31.64 34.20 -19.32
CA VAL A 637 -31.82 34.20 -17.86
C VAL A 637 -32.57 35.46 -17.42
N THR A 638 -33.59 35.28 -16.58
CA THR A 638 -33.97 36.28 -15.56
C THR A 638 -33.95 35.57 -14.21
N GLN A 639 -33.08 36.05 -13.31
CA GLN A 639 -33.02 35.67 -11.90
C GLN A 639 -34.04 36.48 -11.10
N GLN A 640 -34.65 35.86 -10.10
CA GLN A 640 -34.67 36.27 -8.68
C GLN A 640 -35.63 35.34 -7.93
N GLU A 641 -35.10 34.47 -7.09
CA GLU A 641 -34.90 34.63 -5.63
C GLU A 641 -36.20 34.42 -4.85
N GLU A 642 -36.24 33.33 -4.07
CA GLU A 642 -36.73 33.28 -2.68
C GLU A 642 -36.41 31.88 -2.12
N ASN A 643 -35.41 31.82 -1.23
CA ASN A 643 -35.50 31.45 0.19
C ASN A 643 -36.78 30.69 0.62
N ASP A 644 -36.80 29.76 1.56
CA ASP A 644 -35.87 29.32 2.60
C ASP A 644 -36.44 28.00 3.18
N GLU A 645 -35.60 27.29 3.92
CA GLU A 645 -35.93 26.53 5.14
C GLU A 645 -36.73 25.21 5.01
N GLU A 646 -35.94 24.14 5.05
CA GLU A 646 -36.28 22.89 5.74
C GLU A 646 -36.28 23.17 7.26
N GLU A 647 -37.37 22.86 7.95
CA GLU A 647 -37.30 22.48 9.37
C GLU A 647 -38.20 21.27 9.67
N GLU A 648 -37.73 20.55 10.69
CA GLU A 648 -38.11 19.25 11.20
C GLU A 648 -39.56 19.18 11.70
N SER A 649 -40.05 17.97 11.93
CA SER A 649 -41.01 17.74 13.02
C SER A 649 -40.63 16.48 13.78
N GLU A 650 -40.24 16.71 15.04
CA GLU A 650 -40.34 15.77 16.15
C GLU A 650 -41.83 15.58 16.50
N ASP A 651 -42.22 14.34 16.80
CA ASP A 651 -43.38 14.04 17.63
C ASP A 651 -42.90 13.82 19.07
N GLN A 652 -43.15 14.76 19.98
CA GLN A 652 -43.47 14.45 21.38
C GLN A 652 -44.60 15.36 21.89
N GLU A 653 -45.62 14.67 22.38
CA GLU A 653 -46.79 15.18 23.08
C GLU A 653 -46.39 15.87 24.39
N GLU A 654 -46.97 17.03 24.69
CA GLU A 654 -47.51 17.34 26.03
C GLU A 654 -48.49 18.53 25.92
N GLU A 655 -49.79 18.26 26.13
CA GLU A 655 -50.78 19.31 26.41
C GLU A 655 -50.79 19.61 27.91
N GLY A 656 -50.68 20.90 28.23
CA GLY A 656 -50.94 21.48 29.54
C GLY A 656 -51.50 22.89 29.38
N GLU A 657 -52.82 22.95 29.25
CA GLU A 657 -53.80 23.99 29.63
C GLU A 657 -53.37 25.49 29.72
N GLY A 658 -54.19 26.34 29.09
CA GLY A 658 -54.59 27.62 29.71
C GLY A 658 -54.82 28.80 28.76
N GLU A 659 -56.12 29.09 28.52
CA GLU A 659 -56.78 30.43 28.54
C GLU A 659 -56.19 31.57 27.67
N ASP A 660 -56.92 32.40 26.92
CA ASP A 660 -58.33 32.80 26.95
C ASP A 660 -58.62 33.71 25.74
N SER A 661 -59.89 33.75 25.30
CA SER A 661 -60.60 34.92 24.73
C SER A 661 -60.18 35.45 23.32
N ASP A 662 -61.03 35.86 22.37
CA ASP A 662 -62.49 35.90 22.19
C ASP A 662 -62.79 36.49 20.78
N ILE A 663 -64.02 36.33 20.26
CA ILE A 663 -64.71 37.22 19.26
C ILE A 663 -64.20 37.12 17.78
N THR A 664 -64.95 36.74 16.72
CA THR A 664 -66.40 36.84 16.39
C THR A 664 -66.75 36.06 15.10
N SER A 665 -67.99 35.53 15.07
CA SER A 665 -68.99 35.40 13.96
C SER A 665 -68.53 35.35 12.49
N ASP A 666 -69.06 34.50 11.60
CA ASP A 666 -70.49 34.24 11.37
C ASP A 666 -70.68 33.05 10.38
N ARG A 667 -71.67 32.19 10.66
CA ARG A 667 -72.72 31.62 9.75
C ARG A 667 -72.34 30.93 8.43
N THR A 668 -72.92 29.80 7.98
CA THR A 668 -74.01 28.89 8.40
C THR A 668 -74.13 27.79 7.34
N SER A 669 -74.53 26.57 7.76
CA SER A 669 -75.44 25.59 7.08
C SER A 669 -75.04 25.03 5.69
N SER A 670 -75.21 23.76 5.32
CA SER A 670 -76.01 22.65 5.84
C SER A 670 -75.79 21.41 4.94
N THR A 671 -75.65 20.24 5.56
CA THR A 671 -75.94 18.88 5.03
C THR A 671 -77.47 18.68 4.85
N PRO A 672 -78.01 17.66 4.12
CA PRO A 672 -78.03 16.22 4.50
C PRO A 672 -77.81 15.21 3.33
N SER A 673 -77.08 14.12 3.52
CA SER A 673 -77.54 12.73 3.86
C SER A 673 -78.61 12.12 2.93
N GLU A 674 -78.35 10.94 2.36
CA GLU A 674 -78.93 9.66 2.84
C GLU A 674 -78.63 8.45 1.92
N VAL A 675 -78.72 7.29 2.58
CA VAL A 675 -78.46 5.90 2.17
C VAL A 675 -79.75 5.22 1.70
N SER A 676 -79.70 4.28 0.75
CA SER A 676 -80.27 2.91 0.87
C SER A 676 -80.51 2.17 -0.47
N GLY A 677 -80.32 0.84 -0.43
CA GLY A 677 -81.41 -0.07 -0.83
C GLY A 677 -81.36 -0.80 -2.20
N ALA A 678 -80.55 -1.87 -2.27
CA ALA A 678 -80.67 -3.16 -3.00
C ALA A 678 -81.81 -3.50 -4.00
N CYS A 679 -81.50 -4.34 -5.00
CA CYS A 679 -82.27 -5.57 -5.31
C CYS A 679 -81.51 -6.61 -6.19
N ARG A 680 -81.85 -7.89 -5.94
CA ARG A 680 -81.44 -9.23 -6.48
C ARG A 680 -81.66 -9.38 -8.01
N GLU A 681 -81.22 -10.38 -8.79
CA GLU A 681 -80.80 -11.81 -8.66
C GLU A 681 -80.20 -12.19 -10.06
N SER A 682 -79.18 -13.04 -10.25
CA SER A 682 -79.33 -14.49 -10.58
C SER A 682 -77.98 -15.13 -11.02
N THR A 683 -77.77 -16.39 -10.56
CA THR A 683 -77.02 -17.55 -11.15
C THR A 683 -75.49 -17.46 -11.43
N THR A 684 -74.59 -18.12 -10.66
CA THR A 684 -74.05 -19.53 -10.73
C THR A 684 -73.37 -19.90 -12.07
N ILE A 685 -72.23 -20.62 -12.20
CA ILE A 685 -71.34 -21.43 -11.36
C ILE A 685 -69.97 -21.54 -12.08
N GLU A 686 -68.97 -21.92 -11.29
CA GLU A 686 -67.59 -22.37 -11.51
C GLU A 686 -67.11 -22.98 -12.85
N GLU A 687 -65.78 -22.81 -13.00
CA GLU A 687 -64.77 -23.81 -13.36
C GLU A 687 -64.33 -24.05 -14.81
N THR A 688 -62.99 -24.06 -14.91
CA THR A 688 -62.12 -25.00 -15.65
C THR A 688 -61.63 -24.70 -17.08
N ASN A 689 -60.30 -24.83 -17.16
CA ASN A 689 -59.49 -25.41 -18.23
C ASN A 689 -59.13 -24.56 -19.48
N LEU A 690 -57.81 -24.36 -19.61
CA LEU A 690 -56.99 -24.44 -20.84
C LEU A 690 -57.58 -25.40 -21.91
N PRO A 691 -57.30 -25.30 -23.24
CA PRO A 691 -55.95 -25.04 -23.78
C PRO A 691 -55.85 -24.42 -25.22
N THR A 692 -54.60 -24.20 -25.65
CA THR A 692 -53.99 -24.36 -27.00
C THR A 692 -54.50 -23.66 -28.28
N ASN A 693 -53.53 -22.98 -28.91
CA ASN A 693 -53.11 -23.01 -30.33
C ASN A 693 -54.15 -22.81 -31.45
N THR A 694 -53.90 -21.83 -32.34
CA THR A 694 -53.30 -22.07 -33.68
C THR A 694 -53.20 -20.78 -34.51
N VAL A 695 -52.28 -20.84 -35.47
CA VAL A 695 -51.68 -19.82 -36.34
C VAL A 695 -52.50 -19.58 -37.62
N SER A 696 -52.36 -18.38 -38.22
CA SER A 696 -52.34 -18.04 -39.68
C SER A 696 -53.38 -16.95 -40.07
N VAL A 697 -53.01 -15.70 -40.38
CA VAL A 697 -52.41 -15.11 -41.62
C VAL A 697 -53.45 -14.45 -42.55
N ALA A 698 -53.10 -13.21 -42.96
CA ALA A 698 -53.53 -12.40 -44.11
C ALA A 698 -54.75 -11.45 -43.98
N GLY A 699 -54.47 -10.15 -44.25
CA GLY A 699 -55.40 -8.99 -44.30
C GLY A 699 -56.23 -8.89 -45.60
N PRO A 700 -56.53 -7.72 -46.21
CA PRO A 700 -56.07 -6.33 -45.92
C PRO A 700 -57.14 -5.19 -45.99
N THR A 701 -56.77 -4.04 -45.42
CA THR A 701 -56.94 -2.62 -45.82
C THR A 701 -58.30 -2.02 -46.24
N THR A 702 -58.78 -1.01 -45.48
CA THR A 702 -58.96 0.39 -45.95
C THR A 702 -59.21 1.39 -44.79
N THR A 703 -58.39 2.44 -44.76
CA THR A 703 -58.40 3.69 -43.96
C THR A 703 -59.46 4.70 -44.48
N PRO A 704 -59.78 5.88 -43.85
CA PRO A 704 -58.92 6.76 -43.03
C PRO A 704 -59.48 7.58 -41.82
N ASN A 705 -58.56 7.82 -40.85
CA ASN A 705 -58.29 8.94 -39.90
C ASN A 705 -59.43 9.73 -39.19
N THR A 706 -59.35 10.03 -37.88
CA THR A 706 -58.33 10.92 -37.26
C THR A 706 -58.19 10.77 -35.71
N ASN A 707 -56.95 10.53 -35.27
CA ASN A 707 -56.19 10.84 -34.02
C ASN A 707 -56.83 10.96 -32.61
N HIS A 708 -56.44 10.02 -31.74
CA HIS A 708 -55.69 10.28 -30.49
C HIS A 708 -54.73 9.09 -30.25
N ILE A 709 -53.45 9.24 -30.60
CA ILE A 709 -52.41 8.24 -30.31
C ILE A 709 -51.78 8.61 -28.96
N ILE A 710 -52.06 7.80 -27.93
CA ILE A 710 -51.19 7.71 -26.76
C ILE A 710 -50.03 6.79 -27.18
N ASN A 711 -48.84 7.34 -27.35
CA ASN A 711 -47.62 6.56 -27.56
C ASN A 711 -47.36 5.72 -26.30
N LYS A 712 -47.77 4.45 -26.32
CA LYS A 712 -47.50 3.49 -25.25
C LYS A 712 -46.05 3.04 -25.35
N VAL A 713 -45.19 3.60 -24.49
CA VAL A 713 -43.80 3.21 -24.31
C VAL A 713 -43.73 1.71 -23.98
N GLN A 714 -43.16 0.89 -24.87
CA GLN A 714 -42.98 -0.55 -24.65
C GLN A 714 -41.63 -0.82 -23.96
N SER A 715 -41.64 -1.58 -22.86
CA SER A 715 -40.40 -2.01 -22.20
C SER A 715 -39.73 -3.12 -23.01
N THR A 716 -38.42 -3.00 -23.19
CA THR A 716 -37.58 -3.96 -23.94
C THR A 716 -37.34 -5.27 -23.20
N GLY A 717 -37.57 -5.29 -21.88
CA GLY A 717 -37.30 -6.43 -21.00
C GLY A 717 -35.84 -6.55 -20.54
N VAL A 718 -34.94 -5.65 -20.94
CA VAL A 718 -33.52 -5.71 -20.56
C VAL A 718 -33.32 -5.63 -19.06
N LYS A 719 -34.01 -4.72 -18.36
CA LYS A 719 -33.94 -4.58 -16.90
C LYS A 719 -34.31 -5.85 -16.14
N LYS A 720 -35.20 -6.69 -16.70
CA LYS A 720 -35.61 -7.98 -16.11
C LYS A 720 -34.60 -9.10 -16.33
N ALA A 721 -33.66 -8.91 -17.26
CA ALA A 721 -32.62 -9.88 -17.60
C ALA A 721 -31.26 -9.55 -16.95
N VAL A 722 -31.17 -8.46 -16.17
CA VAL A 722 -29.97 -8.13 -15.40
C VAL A 722 -29.77 -9.14 -14.28
N THR A 723 -28.57 -9.73 -14.24
CA THR A 723 -28.13 -10.66 -13.19
C THR A 723 -27.37 -9.91 -12.10
N TYR A 724 -27.67 -10.23 -10.84
CA TYR A 724 -27.03 -9.66 -9.66
C TYR A 724 -26.23 -10.72 -8.92
N ALA A 725 -25.16 -10.29 -8.25
CA ALA A 725 -24.33 -11.08 -7.36
C ALA A 725 -24.54 -10.61 -5.92
N GLY A 726 -24.76 -11.55 -5.01
CA GLY A 726 -24.82 -11.38 -3.56
C GLY A 726 -23.55 -11.96 -2.95
N LEU A 727 -22.81 -11.12 -2.23
CA LEU A 727 -21.54 -11.44 -1.60
C LEU A 727 -21.72 -11.40 -0.08
N VAL A 728 -21.11 -12.36 0.61
CA VAL A 728 -21.24 -12.53 2.07
C VAL A 728 -19.87 -12.40 2.68
N TYR A 729 -19.74 -11.55 3.69
CA TYR A 729 -18.50 -11.34 4.42
C TYR A 729 -18.69 -11.58 5.90
N TYR A 730 -17.62 -12.03 6.53
CA TYR A 730 -17.60 -12.49 7.90
C TYR A 730 -16.45 -11.81 8.64
N GLU A 731 -16.78 -10.99 9.64
CA GLU A 731 -15.81 -10.22 10.43
C GLU A 731 -15.93 -10.58 11.91
N GLU A 732 -14.81 -10.93 12.54
CA GLU A 732 -14.77 -11.29 13.96
C GLU A 732 -14.71 -10.04 14.85
N LYS A 733 -15.74 -9.79 15.67
CA LYS A 733 -15.79 -8.66 16.63
C LYS A 733 -15.90 -9.15 18.08
N ARG A 734 -14.75 -9.50 18.67
CA ARG A 734 -14.61 -9.89 20.10
C ARG A 734 -15.56 -11.03 20.51
N VAL A 735 -16.79 -10.68 20.92
CA VAL A 735 -17.82 -11.57 21.47
C VAL A 735 -18.91 -11.93 20.46
N GLU A 736 -19.07 -11.17 19.38
CA GLU A 736 -20.01 -11.44 18.28
C GLU A 736 -19.28 -11.57 16.94
N ASP A 737 -19.92 -12.19 15.96
CA ASP A 737 -19.49 -12.18 14.57
C ASP A 737 -20.39 -11.23 13.79
N LEU A 738 -19.80 -10.32 13.02
CA LEU A 738 -20.53 -9.48 12.09
C LEU A 738 -20.58 -10.17 10.74
N VAL A 739 -21.79 -10.40 10.24
CA VAL A 739 -22.05 -10.92 8.89
C VAL A 739 -22.59 -9.80 8.02
N THR A 740 -21.95 -9.56 6.89
CA THR A 740 -22.36 -8.54 5.92
C THR A 740 -22.82 -9.24 4.65
N PHE A 741 -24.08 -9.04 4.26
CA PHE A 741 -24.58 -9.41 2.94
C PHE A 741 -24.65 -8.18 2.05
N THR A 742 -23.91 -8.15 0.94
CA THR A 742 -23.94 -7.03 -0.02
C THR A 742 -24.30 -7.53 -1.40
N ALA A 743 -24.89 -6.67 -2.24
CA ALA A 743 -25.30 -7.03 -3.58
C ALA A 743 -24.82 -6.00 -4.62
N ALA A 744 -24.43 -6.48 -5.79
CA ALA A 744 -24.00 -5.69 -6.94
C ALA A 744 -24.49 -6.33 -8.25
N LYS A 745 -24.43 -5.61 -9.38
CA LYS A 745 -24.58 -6.23 -10.70
C LYS A 745 -23.48 -7.29 -10.87
N LYS A 746 -23.81 -8.45 -11.46
CA LYS A 746 -22.88 -9.56 -11.66
C LYS A 746 -21.87 -9.22 -12.76
N LEU A 747 -20.83 -8.50 -12.37
CA LEU A 747 -19.74 -8.01 -13.19
C LEU A 747 -18.43 -8.21 -12.43
N ASP A 748 -17.44 -8.80 -13.07
CA ASP A 748 -16.19 -9.21 -12.40
C ASP A 748 -15.44 -7.99 -11.84
N ALA A 749 -15.47 -6.86 -12.54
CA ALA A 749 -14.88 -5.61 -12.07
C ALA A 749 -15.51 -5.11 -10.74
N LEU A 750 -16.84 -5.25 -10.59
CA LEU A 750 -17.56 -4.81 -9.38
C LEU A 750 -17.32 -5.79 -8.24
N ILE A 751 -17.44 -7.09 -8.49
CA ILE A 751 -17.20 -8.14 -7.50
C ILE A 751 -15.78 -8.00 -6.94
N HIS A 752 -14.78 -7.88 -7.83
CA HIS A 752 -13.40 -7.77 -7.42
C HIS A 752 -13.08 -6.47 -6.65
N TYR A 753 -13.74 -5.37 -7.00
CA TYR A 753 -13.64 -4.12 -6.23
C TYR A 753 -14.12 -4.31 -4.78
N ILE A 754 -15.26 -4.99 -4.59
CA ILE A 754 -15.84 -5.23 -3.26
C ILE A 754 -14.94 -6.19 -2.46
N GLU A 755 -14.48 -7.29 -3.05
CA GLU A 755 -13.56 -8.26 -2.42
C GLU A 755 -12.29 -7.58 -1.90
N ARG A 756 -11.69 -6.68 -2.69
CA ARG A 756 -10.48 -5.95 -2.28
C ARG A 756 -10.71 -5.06 -1.05
N LYS A 757 -11.90 -4.47 -0.91
CA LYS A 757 -12.26 -3.66 0.26
C LYS A 757 -12.45 -4.49 1.53
N HIS A 758 -12.81 -5.78 1.39
CA HIS A 758 -12.98 -6.73 2.49
C HIS A 758 -11.87 -7.81 2.54
N SER A 759 -10.62 -7.45 2.19
CA SER A 759 -9.51 -8.41 2.06
C SER A 759 -9.15 -9.23 3.32
N GLN A 760 -9.59 -8.79 4.50
CA GLN A 760 -9.34 -9.46 5.78
C GLN A 760 -10.55 -10.27 6.28
N ALA A 761 -11.70 -10.19 5.60
CA ALA A 761 -12.91 -10.90 5.98
C ALA A 761 -12.92 -12.32 5.40
N GLU A 762 -13.50 -13.28 6.13
CA GLU A 762 -13.79 -14.58 5.55
C GLU A 762 -14.93 -14.43 4.53
N ILE A 763 -14.70 -14.91 3.30
CA ILE A 763 -15.66 -14.80 2.20
C ILE A 763 -16.63 -15.98 2.26
N GLY A 764 -17.92 -15.69 2.30
CA GLY A 764 -19.00 -16.66 2.27
C GLY A 764 -19.38 -17.10 0.84
N PRO A 765 -20.54 -17.75 0.66
CA PRO A 765 -20.95 -18.29 -0.63
C PRO A 765 -21.24 -17.20 -1.66
N ASP A 766 -20.86 -17.42 -2.92
CA ASP A 766 -21.24 -16.59 -4.07
C ASP A 766 -22.68 -16.92 -4.51
N ILE A 767 -23.56 -15.91 -4.48
CA ILE A 767 -24.97 -16.03 -4.79
C ILE A 767 -25.30 -15.23 -6.05
N SER A 768 -25.88 -15.87 -7.08
CA SER A 768 -26.39 -15.16 -8.25
C SER A 768 -27.92 -15.18 -8.30
N PHE A 769 -28.56 -14.05 -8.60
CA PHE A 769 -30.01 -13.94 -8.62
C PHE A 769 -30.55 -12.89 -9.61
N PHE A 770 -31.87 -12.93 -9.83
CA PHE A 770 -32.65 -11.92 -10.56
C PHE A 770 -33.74 -11.38 -9.64
N PHE A 771 -34.13 -10.11 -9.80
CA PHE A 771 -35.30 -9.57 -9.11
C PHE A 771 -36.59 -10.17 -9.68
N LYS A 772 -37.52 -10.55 -8.80
CA LYS A 772 -38.86 -11.01 -9.16
C LYS A 772 -39.74 -9.80 -9.41
N PHE A 773 -40.13 -9.53 -10.64
CA PHE A 773 -41.11 -8.47 -10.90
C PHE A 773 -42.47 -8.76 -10.21
N PRO A 774 -43.15 -7.78 -9.57
CA PRO A 774 -42.81 -6.34 -9.51
C PRO A 774 -41.97 -5.94 -8.28
N TYR A 775 -41.40 -6.88 -7.53
CA TYR A 775 -40.51 -6.57 -6.40
C TYR A 775 -39.24 -5.87 -6.89
N ASP A 776 -38.87 -4.82 -6.18
CA ASP A 776 -37.70 -3.99 -6.42
C ASP A 776 -36.74 -4.03 -5.22
N TYR A 777 -36.85 -5.05 -4.36
CA TYR A 777 -35.95 -5.30 -3.25
C TYR A 777 -35.70 -6.79 -3.05
N VAL A 778 -34.57 -7.11 -2.42
CA VAL A 778 -34.30 -8.41 -1.83
C VAL A 778 -34.39 -8.27 -0.32
N GLU A 779 -35.14 -9.14 0.33
CA GLU A 779 -35.29 -9.18 1.78
C GLU A 779 -34.70 -10.47 2.34
N LEU A 780 -33.97 -10.33 3.45
CA LEU A 780 -33.45 -11.45 4.21
C LEU A 780 -34.51 -11.88 5.23
N ASN A 781 -35.20 -12.98 4.96
CA ASN A 781 -36.26 -13.48 5.84
C ASN A 781 -35.68 -14.33 7.00
N PHE A 782 -35.67 -13.76 8.21
CA PHE A 782 -35.25 -14.42 9.44
C PHE A 782 -36.38 -15.21 10.14
N ASP A 783 -37.63 -15.10 9.70
CA ASP A 783 -38.76 -15.84 10.26
C ASP A 783 -38.95 -17.23 9.61
N ALA A 784 -38.13 -17.54 8.60
CA ALA A 784 -38.21 -18.80 7.88
C ALA A 784 -37.91 -20.02 8.81
N PRO A 785 -38.71 -21.10 8.72
CA PRO A 785 -38.49 -22.31 9.52
C PRO A 785 -37.11 -22.94 9.29
N GLN A 786 -36.35 -23.14 10.37
CA GLN A 786 -35.02 -23.74 10.32
C GLN A 786 -35.07 -25.27 10.47
N LYS A 787 -34.34 -25.99 9.62
CA LYS A 787 -34.23 -27.46 9.69
C LYS A 787 -33.28 -27.97 10.78
N LYS A 788 -32.30 -27.15 11.16
CA LYS A 788 -31.28 -27.49 12.16
C LYS A 788 -31.51 -26.68 13.44
N PRO A 789 -31.18 -27.24 14.62
CA PRO A 789 -31.30 -26.49 15.86
C PRO A 789 -30.30 -25.33 15.86
N PHE A 790 -30.75 -24.17 16.34
CA PHE A 790 -29.94 -22.97 16.55
C PHE A 790 -30.05 -22.45 17.99
N THR A 791 -30.46 -23.30 18.93
CA THR A 791 -30.63 -22.94 20.34
C THR A 791 -29.38 -22.26 20.91
N GLY A 792 -29.59 -21.15 21.62
CA GLY A 792 -28.55 -20.28 22.19
C GLY A 792 -27.82 -19.38 21.19
N TRP A 793 -28.13 -19.47 19.88
CA TRP A 793 -27.66 -18.48 18.91
C TRP A 793 -28.72 -17.39 18.70
N THR A 794 -28.25 -16.15 18.68
CA THR A 794 -29.04 -14.96 18.35
C THR A 794 -28.49 -14.36 17.07
N LEU A 795 -29.37 -14.15 16.08
CA LEU A 795 -29.08 -13.40 14.87
C LEU A 795 -29.89 -12.11 14.93
N SER A 796 -29.20 -10.98 14.91
CA SER A 796 -29.81 -9.66 15.01
C SER A 796 -29.49 -8.88 13.73
N PRO A 797 -30.44 -8.75 12.79
CA PRO A 797 -30.27 -7.83 11.68
C PRO A 797 -30.21 -6.40 12.22
N HIS A 798 -29.35 -5.56 11.64
CA HIS A 798 -29.21 -4.16 12.05
C HIS A 798 -30.28 -3.26 11.44
N THR A 799 -31.09 -3.81 10.53
CA THR A 799 -32.21 -3.13 9.88
C THR A 799 -33.44 -4.05 9.89
N ASP A 800 -34.60 -3.47 10.19
CA ASP A 800 -35.89 -4.16 10.18
C ASP A 800 -36.90 -3.32 9.38
N PRO A 801 -37.41 -3.81 8.23
CA PRO A 801 -37.07 -5.08 7.59
C PRO A 801 -35.67 -5.07 6.95
N CYS A 802 -35.00 -6.23 6.93
CA CYS A 802 -33.63 -6.36 6.43
C CYS A 802 -33.61 -6.46 4.88
N ARG A 803 -33.63 -5.29 4.21
CA ARG A 803 -33.83 -5.16 2.75
C ARG A 803 -32.69 -4.48 2.00
N LEU A 804 -32.44 -4.94 0.77
CA LEU A 804 -31.64 -4.26 -0.25
C LEU A 804 -32.50 -3.91 -1.47
N TYR A 805 -32.63 -2.62 -1.79
CA TYR A 805 -33.41 -2.15 -2.94
C TYR A 805 -32.60 -2.23 -4.25
N GLN A 806 -33.22 -2.72 -5.32
CA GLN A 806 -32.68 -2.80 -6.68
C GLN A 806 -32.16 -1.44 -7.14
N LYS A 807 -32.89 -0.37 -6.88
CA LYS A 807 -32.48 1.00 -7.22
C LYS A 807 -31.16 1.40 -6.55
N ALA A 808 -30.94 0.99 -5.31
CA ALA A 808 -29.70 1.31 -4.58
C ALA A 808 -28.52 0.48 -5.11
N ILE A 809 -28.77 -0.79 -5.45
CA ILE A 809 -27.77 -1.67 -6.08
C ILE A 809 -27.40 -1.17 -7.48
N ASP A 810 -28.38 -0.71 -8.27
CA ASP A 810 -28.15 -0.21 -9.62
C ASP A 810 -27.36 1.10 -9.66
N LYS A 811 -27.46 1.91 -8.59
CA LYS A 811 -26.73 3.17 -8.37
C LYS A 811 -25.35 2.98 -7.76
N PHE A 812 -24.94 1.74 -7.45
CA PHE A 812 -23.61 1.50 -6.91
C PHE A 812 -22.55 2.03 -7.88
N GLY A 813 -21.75 2.98 -7.40
CA GLY A 813 -20.79 3.70 -8.23
C GLY A 813 -21.16 5.18 -8.49
N ASP A 814 -22.40 5.59 -8.25
CA ASP A 814 -22.82 7.00 -8.40
C ASP A 814 -22.21 7.90 -7.31
N LYS A 815 -22.22 9.23 -7.54
CA LYS A 815 -21.67 10.26 -6.63
C LYS A 815 -22.11 10.06 -5.16
N GLU A 816 -23.40 9.85 -4.95
CA GLU A 816 -24.02 9.71 -3.62
C GLU A 816 -23.95 8.25 -3.09
N HIS A 817 -23.56 7.29 -3.93
CA HIS A 817 -23.65 5.84 -3.65
C HIS A 817 -22.31 5.15 -3.93
N SER A 818 -21.25 5.63 -3.26
CA SER A 818 -19.89 5.11 -3.41
C SER A 818 -19.62 3.78 -2.70
N ARG A 819 -20.56 3.33 -1.86
CA ARG A 819 -20.49 2.05 -1.17
C ARG A 819 -21.59 1.12 -1.68
N PRO A 820 -21.31 -0.17 -1.88
CA PRO A 820 -22.34 -1.12 -2.28
C PRO A 820 -23.37 -1.25 -1.15
N SER A 821 -24.64 -1.41 -1.50
CA SER A 821 -25.70 -1.59 -0.51
C SER A 821 -25.49 -2.90 0.25
N CYS A 822 -25.63 -2.90 1.57
CA CYS A 822 -25.42 -4.07 2.39
C CYS A 822 -26.38 -4.18 3.57
N CYS A 823 -26.61 -5.41 4.02
CA CYS A 823 -27.34 -5.78 5.22
C CYS A 823 -26.33 -6.31 6.24
N LEU A 824 -26.34 -5.73 7.44
CA LEU A 824 -25.48 -6.15 8.55
C LEU A 824 -26.28 -7.03 9.51
N ILE A 825 -25.65 -8.11 9.97
CA ILE A 825 -26.26 -9.11 10.84
C ILE A 825 -25.25 -9.43 11.94
N SER A 826 -25.59 -9.10 13.19
CA SER A 826 -24.83 -9.57 14.35
C SER A 826 -25.21 -11.01 14.66
N VAL A 827 -24.20 -11.86 14.79
CA VAL A 827 -24.36 -13.27 15.16
C VAL A 827 -23.67 -13.50 16.50
N TYR A 828 -24.47 -13.83 17.51
CA TYR A 828 -24.01 -14.04 18.87
C TYR A 828 -24.39 -15.43 19.36
N GLY A 829 -23.42 -16.15 19.96
CA GLY A 829 -23.65 -17.44 20.59
C GLY A 829 -23.52 -17.33 22.11
N SER A 830 -24.57 -17.66 22.84
CA SER A 830 -24.53 -17.77 24.30
C SER A 830 -23.66 -18.97 24.76
N PRO A 831 -23.24 -19.03 26.03
CA PRO A 831 -22.45 -20.15 26.54
C PRO A 831 -23.12 -21.53 26.41
N ASP A 832 -24.45 -21.58 26.36
CA ASP A 832 -25.29 -22.77 26.17
C ASP A 832 -25.66 -23.04 24.71
N ALA A 833 -25.16 -22.23 23.76
CA ALA A 833 -25.46 -22.40 22.34
C ALA A 833 -24.98 -23.73 21.77
N VAL A 834 -25.71 -24.29 20.80
CA VAL A 834 -25.26 -25.48 20.07
C VAL A 834 -23.89 -25.24 19.41
N PRO A 835 -23.01 -26.26 19.27
CA PRO A 835 -21.63 -26.05 18.83
C PRO A 835 -21.48 -25.38 17.46
N PHE A 836 -22.42 -25.64 16.53
CA PHE A 836 -22.42 -25.11 15.18
C PHE A 836 -23.78 -24.47 14.84
N LEU A 837 -23.76 -23.21 14.46
CA LEU A 837 -24.86 -22.53 13.79
C LEU A 837 -24.86 -22.90 12.31
N ASN A 838 -26.02 -23.31 11.80
CA ASN A 838 -26.29 -23.51 10.38
C ASN A 838 -27.65 -22.90 10.09
N TYR A 839 -27.67 -21.60 9.82
CA TYR A 839 -28.91 -20.83 9.72
C TYR A 839 -29.16 -20.42 8.28
N PHE A 840 -30.26 -20.89 7.69
CA PHE A 840 -30.63 -20.60 6.30
C PHE A 840 -31.63 -19.44 6.26
N ILE A 841 -31.24 -18.36 5.60
CA ILE A 841 -32.04 -17.15 5.39
C ILE A 841 -32.51 -17.14 3.93
N PRO A 842 -33.78 -17.45 3.64
CA PRO A 842 -34.32 -17.27 2.29
C PRO A 842 -34.25 -15.81 1.86
N LEU A 843 -33.87 -15.60 0.60
CA LEU A 843 -33.97 -14.30 -0.04
C LEU A 843 -35.38 -14.18 -0.63
N GLU A 844 -36.15 -13.19 -0.18
CA GLU A 844 -37.42 -12.83 -0.79
C GLU A 844 -37.20 -11.77 -1.88
N GLY A 845 -38.16 -11.63 -2.79
CA GLY A 845 -38.05 -10.69 -3.91
C GLY A 845 -37.13 -11.16 -5.05
N VAL A 846 -36.57 -12.36 -5.00
CA VAL A 846 -35.78 -12.98 -6.09
C VAL A 846 -36.63 -13.90 -6.98
N ALA A 847 -36.34 -13.94 -8.28
CA ALA A 847 -37.12 -14.69 -9.28
C ALA A 847 -37.00 -16.21 -9.12
N HIS A 848 -35.81 -16.68 -8.71
CA HIS A 848 -35.53 -18.08 -8.41
C HIS A 848 -35.20 -18.19 -6.92
N PRO A 849 -35.83 -19.10 -6.16
CA PRO A 849 -35.58 -19.23 -4.72
C PRO A 849 -34.10 -19.51 -4.42
N VAL A 850 -33.51 -18.68 -3.56
CA VAL A 850 -32.14 -18.83 -3.04
C VAL A 850 -32.16 -18.58 -1.54
N SER A 851 -31.26 -19.23 -0.79
CA SER A 851 -31.10 -19.02 0.65
C SER A 851 -29.65 -18.86 1.02
N LEU A 852 -29.36 -17.87 1.87
CA LEU A 852 -28.07 -17.60 2.47
C LEU A 852 -27.86 -18.51 3.69
N ASN A 853 -26.77 -19.27 3.74
CA ASN A 853 -26.41 -20.06 4.92
C ASN A 853 -25.35 -19.35 5.77
N ILE A 854 -25.74 -18.93 6.98
CA ILE A 854 -24.80 -18.46 8.00
C ILE A 854 -24.29 -19.65 8.79
N HIS A 855 -23.01 -19.97 8.61
CA HIS A 855 -22.32 -21.05 9.29
C HIS A 855 -21.32 -20.51 10.31
N ARG A 856 -21.50 -20.84 11.60
CA ARG A 856 -20.63 -20.40 12.70
C ARG A 856 -20.38 -21.46 13.76
N ALA A 857 -19.22 -21.38 14.42
CA ALA A 857 -18.86 -22.27 15.52
C ALA A 857 -18.79 -21.49 16.83
N ARG A 858 -19.26 -22.09 17.93
CA ARG A 858 -19.26 -21.43 19.25
C ARG A 858 -17.82 -21.20 19.75
N ARG A 859 -17.49 -19.97 20.13
CA ARG A 859 -16.20 -19.62 20.76
C ARG A 859 -16.09 -20.35 22.12
N ASN A 860 -14.95 -21.00 22.41
CA ASN A 860 -14.64 -21.81 23.62
C ASN A 860 -15.13 -23.28 23.68
N PHE A 861 -15.33 -23.99 22.57
CA PHE A 861 -15.50 -25.44 22.61
C PHE A 861 -14.13 -26.16 22.69
N THR A 862 -13.68 -26.50 23.90
CA THR A 862 -12.61 -27.50 24.11
C THR A 862 -13.22 -28.89 24.17
N VAL A 863 -12.83 -29.76 23.24
CA VAL A 863 -13.22 -31.18 23.25
C VAL A 863 -12.61 -31.83 24.52
N PRO A 864 -13.39 -32.54 25.36
CA PRO A 864 -12.84 -33.26 26.50
C PRO A 864 -11.93 -34.40 25.99
N VAL A 865 -10.63 -34.33 26.31
CA VAL A 865 -9.69 -35.43 26.11
C VAL A 865 -9.95 -36.46 27.22
N PRO A 866 -10.21 -37.75 26.90
CA PRO A 866 -10.34 -38.77 27.93
C PRO A 866 -8.97 -39.07 28.56
N PRO A 867 -8.90 -39.35 29.88
CA PRO A 867 -7.63 -39.51 30.57
C PRO A 867 -6.89 -40.78 30.09
N SER A 868 -5.66 -40.57 29.65
CA SER A 868 -4.67 -41.60 29.37
C SER A 868 -4.46 -42.48 30.59
N THR A 869 -4.75 -43.78 30.46
CA THR A 869 -4.25 -44.83 31.35
C THR A 869 -3.58 -45.89 30.49
N ASN A 870 -2.29 -46.10 30.77
CA ASN A 870 -1.48 -47.22 30.29
C ASN A 870 -0.93 -47.93 31.54
N PRO A 871 -0.51 -49.19 31.46
CA PRO A 871 -1.20 -50.34 30.86
C PRO A 871 -1.27 -51.50 31.87
N THR A 872 -1.76 -52.66 31.44
CA THR A 872 -1.27 -54.03 31.72
C THR A 872 -2.37 -55.04 32.11
N THR A 873 -2.30 -56.19 31.43
CA THR A 873 -2.72 -57.55 31.81
C THR A 873 -4.18 -57.99 31.65
N SER A 874 -4.34 -58.88 30.65
CA SER A 874 -4.86 -60.25 30.81
C SER A 874 -6.36 -60.53 30.62
N SER A 875 -6.61 -61.24 29.52
CA SER A 875 -7.41 -62.46 29.39
C SER A 875 -8.95 -62.41 29.40
N SER A 876 -9.47 -62.69 28.19
CA SER A 876 -10.39 -63.80 27.86
C SER A 876 -11.90 -63.62 27.98
N ASN A 877 -12.55 -63.73 26.79
CA ASN A 877 -13.74 -64.51 26.41
C ASN A 877 -15.01 -64.37 27.30
N THR A 878 -16.25 -64.19 26.80
CA THR A 878 -16.94 -64.95 25.74
C THR A 878 -18.33 -64.31 25.46
N ILE A 879 -18.67 -64.13 24.18
CA ILE A 879 -19.93 -64.44 23.45
C ILE A 879 -21.29 -64.41 24.19
N THR A 880 -22.23 -63.58 23.70
CA THR A 880 -23.54 -64.03 23.16
C THR A 880 -24.13 -62.99 22.20
N GLU A 881 -24.43 -63.45 20.98
CA GLU A 881 -25.13 -62.78 19.88
C GLU A 881 -26.65 -62.69 20.11
N ASP A 882 -27.28 -61.62 19.60
CA ASP A 882 -28.29 -61.66 18.50
C ASP A 882 -29.03 -60.32 18.41
N THR A 883 -28.75 -59.48 17.41
CA THR A 883 -29.33 -59.42 16.05
C THR A 883 -30.54 -58.46 15.95
N ALA A 884 -30.29 -57.28 15.38
CA ALA A 884 -31.25 -56.58 14.50
C ALA A 884 -30.48 -55.62 13.56
N SER A 885 -30.46 -55.98 12.28
CA SER A 885 -29.92 -55.19 11.17
C SER A 885 -30.85 -54.03 10.81
N SER A 886 -30.29 -52.83 10.70
CA SER A 886 -30.86 -51.77 9.85
C SER A 886 -29.71 -50.94 9.29
N THR A 887 -29.51 -51.07 7.97
CA THR A 887 -28.70 -50.20 7.13
C THR A 887 -29.11 -48.73 7.31
N GLY A 888 -28.25 -47.94 7.96
CA GLY A 888 -28.36 -46.49 8.10
C GLY A 888 -27.03 -45.84 7.73
N GLY A 889 -27.07 -44.95 6.75
CA GLY A 889 -25.90 -44.33 6.12
C GLY A 889 -25.00 -43.58 7.08
N ALA A 890 -23.70 -43.90 7.01
CA ALA A 890 -22.65 -43.31 7.82
C ALA A 890 -22.46 -41.83 7.50
N CYS A 891 -22.52 -41.00 8.54
CA CYS A 891 -22.04 -39.63 8.53
C CYS A 891 -20.51 -39.66 8.38
N ALA A 892 -19.96 -38.88 7.44
CA ALA A 892 -18.51 -38.83 7.18
C ALA A 892 -17.73 -38.46 8.45
N PRO A 893 -16.57 -39.11 8.71
CA PRO A 893 -15.80 -38.89 9.94
C PRO A 893 -15.18 -37.49 9.93
N ALA A 894 -15.22 -36.80 11.08
CA ALA A 894 -14.43 -35.59 11.29
C ALA A 894 -12.94 -35.93 11.07
N VAL A 895 -12.27 -35.18 10.20
CA VAL A 895 -10.86 -35.40 9.86
C VAL A 895 -9.99 -35.19 11.10
N ASP A 896 -9.30 -36.26 11.53
CA ASP A 896 -8.35 -36.23 12.62
C ASP A 896 -7.04 -35.56 12.16
N VAL A 897 -6.89 -34.27 12.47
CA VAL A 897 -5.74 -33.44 12.08
C VAL A 897 -4.44 -33.97 12.67
N GLU A 898 -4.45 -34.59 13.86
CA GLU A 898 -3.24 -35.19 14.44
C GLU A 898 -2.80 -36.42 13.66
N ARG A 899 -3.76 -37.17 13.12
CA ARG A 899 -3.45 -38.30 12.23
C ARG A 899 -2.92 -37.82 10.87
N VAL A 900 -3.43 -36.71 10.34
CA VAL A 900 -2.89 -36.07 9.12
C VAL A 900 -1.44 -35.61 9.32
N LYS A 901 -1.14 -34.92 10.43
CA LYS A 901 0.23 -34.50 10.76
C LYS A 901 1.19 -35.68 10.85
N ARG A 902 0.75 -36.78 11.46
CA ARG A 902 1.54 -38.01 11.57
C ARG A 902 1.88 -38.59 10.19
N ILE A 903 0.91 -38.68 9.29
CA ILE A 903 1.12 -39.19 7.93
C ILE A 903 2.10 -38.28 7.16
N ILE A 904 1.98 -36.95 7.30
CA ILE A 904 2.91 -35.99 6.69
C ILE A 904 4.34 -36.21 7.21
N ASP A 905 4.50 -36.40 8.52
CA ASP A 905 5.79 -36.68 9.15
C ASP A 905 6.37 -38.03 8.70
N ASP A 906 5.56 -39.09 8.64
CA ASP A 906 5.96 -40.42 8.19
C ASP A 906 6.48 -40.40 6.74
N VAL A 907 5.79 -39.67 5.84
CA VAL A 907 6.24 -39.46 4.46
C VAL A 907 7.55 -38.67 4.40
N LEU A 908 7.70 -37.60 5.20
CA LEU A 908 8.96 -36.84 5.27
C LEU A 908 10.12 -37.71 5.74
N VAL A 909 9.90 -38.53 6.77
CA VAL A 909 10.91 -39.47 7.28
C VAL A 909 11.27 -40.51 6.21
N SER A 910 10.29 -41.02 5.45
CA SER A 910 10.54 -41.96 4.36
C SER A 910 11.39 -41.39 3.22
N ARG A 911 11.32 -40.07 2.99
CA ARG A 911 12.03 -39.35 1.92
C ARG A 911 13.28 -38.62 2.41
N ASP A 912 13.60 -38.70 3.71
CA ASP A 912 14.66 -37.91 4.36
C ASP A 912 16.02 -38.05 3.65
N ALA A 913 16.45 -39.29 3.37
CA ALA A 913 17.72 -39.54 2.68
C ALA A 913 17.77 -38.94 1.26
N ALA A 914 16.62 -38.90 0.55
CA ALA A 914 16.52 -38.32 -0.78
C ALA A 914 16.52 -36.78 -0.73
N LEU A 915 15.79 -36.18 0.21
CA LEU A 915 15.78 -34.73 0.42
C LEU A 915 17.15 -34.21 0.85
N ASN A 916 17.82 -34.91 1.77
CA ASN A 916 19.17 -34.55 2.22
C ASN A 916 20.26 -34.77 1.15
N SER A 917 19.95 -35.47 0.05
CA SER A 917 20.87 -35.58 -1.10
C SER A 917 20.85 -34.34 -2.02
N LEU A 918 19.87 -33.44 -1.86
CA LEU A 918 19.76 -32.19 -2.62
C LEU A 918 20.68 -31.12 -2.01
N THR A 919 21.91 -31.03 -2.51
CA THR A 919 22.93 -30.11 -1.95
C THR A 919 23.21 -28.87 -2.80
N SER A 920 22.98 -28.93 -4.11
CA SER A 920 23.09 -27.78 -5.01
C SER A 920 21.99 -26.77 -4.71
N SER A 921 22.23 -25.45 -4.68
CA SER A 921 21.20 -24.41 -4.49
C SER A 921 20.41 -24.43 -3.16
N LEU A 922 20.96 -25.00 -2.09
CA LEU A 922 20.36 -24.92 -0.74
C LEU A 922 20.17 -23.48 -0.24
N SER A 923 21.05 -22.55 -0.64
CA SER A 923 20.96 -21.12 -0.29
C SER A 923 19.76 -20.44 -0.95
N ASP A 924 19.43 -20.86 -2.17
CA ASP A 924 18.26 -20.35 -2.89
C ASP A 924 16.98 -20.86 -2.22
N LEU A 925 16.95 -22.15 -1.86
CA LEU A 925 15.85 -22.73 -1.08
C LEU A 925 15.68 -22.05 0.28
N ALA A 926 16.78 -21.78 0.99
CA ALA A 926 16.75 -21.07 2.28
C ALA A 926 16.11 -19.69 2.14
N SER A 927 16.41 -18.98 1.05
CA SER A 927 15.86 -17.66 0.78
C SER A 927 14.36 -17.72 0.43
N GLN A 928 13.94 -18.75 -0.33
CA GLN A 928 12.53 -18.98 -0.65
C GLN A 928 11.69 -19.44 0.54
N LEU A 929 12.26 -20.23 1.46
CA LEU A 929 11.58 -20.65 2.69
C LEU A 929 11.46 -19.49 3.69
N PHE A 930 12.47 -18.63 3.76
CA PHE A 930 12.46 -17.45 4.62
C PHE A 930 11.44 -16.40 4.15
N SER A 931 11.35 -16.16 2.83
CA SER A 931 10.44 -15.15 2.27
C SER A 931 8.96 -15.46 2.55
N VAL A 932 8.60 -16.75 2.64
CA VAL A 932 7.24 -17.20 2.98
C VAL A 932 7.02 -17.44 4.48
N GLY A 933 8.03 -17.14 5.32
CA GLY A 933 7.96 -17.25 6.77
C GLY A 933 7.97 -18.68 7.32
N LEU A 934 8.46 -19.67 6.56
CA LEU A 934 8.54 -21.06 7.00
C LEU A 934 9.78 -21.36 7.84
N ILE A 935 10.85 -20.58 7.66
CA ILE A 935 12.06 -20.68 8.48
C ILE A 935 12.46 -19.31 9.00
N THR A 936 13.14 -19.29 10.15
CA THR A 936 13.70 -18.06 10.73
C THR A 936 14.99 -17.65 10.03
N GLU A 937 15.39 -16.38 10.17
CA GLU A 937 16.67 -15.87 9.67
C GLU A 937 17.87 -16.65 10.25
N GLN A 938 17.74 -17.19 11.47
CA GLN A 938 18.74 -18.08 12.06
C GLN A 938 18.85 -19.41 11.32
N VAL A 939 17.71 -20.06 11.07
CA VAL A 939 17.65 -21.34 10.34
C VAL A 939 18.11 -21.16 8.90
N LYS A 940 17.76 -20.05 8.23
CA LYS A 940 18.24 -19.71 6.88
C LYS A 940 19.76 -19.77 6.75
N ARG A 941 20.50 -19.28 7.75
CA ARG A 941 21.98 -19.25 7.75
C ARG A 941 22.63 -20.61 7.93
N THR A 942 21.91 -21.60 8.44
CA THR A 942 22.43 -22.96 8.58
C THR A 942 22.64 -23.63 7.22
N CYS A 943 21.89 -23.18 6.18
CA CYS A 943 21.93 -23.74 4.83
C CYS A 943 21.83 -25.28 4.81
N SER A 944 21.00 -25.85 5.70
CA SER A 944 20.89 -27.29 5.92
C SER A 944 19.45 -27.75 5.69
N MET A 945 19.27 -28.74 4.81
CA MET A 945 17.97 -29.36 4.55
C MET A 945 17.35 -29.94 5.82
N GLU A 946 18.16 -30.58 6.66
CA GLU A 946 17.73 -31.12 7.96
C GLU A 946 17.16 -30.01 8.87
N ALA A 947 17.83 -28.85 8.93
CA ALA A 947 17.36 -27.72 9.73
C ALA A 947 16.05 -27.13 9.18
N PHE A 948 15.89 -27.09 7.86
CA PHE A 948 14.66 -26.62 7.21
C PHE A 948 13.48 -27.55 7.49
N ILE A 949 13.70 -28.86 7.39
CA ILE A 949 12.68 -29.88 7.68
C ILE A 949 12.30 -29.86 9.16
N ASN A 950 13.27 -29.72 10.06
CA ASN A 950 12.98 -29.66 11.50
C ASN A 950 12.16 -28.42 11.89
N GLU A 951 12.48 -27.26 11.33
CA GLU A 951 11.70 -26.03 11.55
C GLU A 951 10.29 -26.14 10.96
N PHE A 952 10.16 -26.74 9.77
CA PHE A 952 8.85 -27.05 9.16
C PHE A 952 8.01 -27.95 10.06
N LYS A 953 8.58 -29.04 10.60
CA LYS A 953 7.92 -29.98 11.52
C LYS A 953 7.54 -29.30 12.84
N ALA A 954 8.43 -28.48 13.40
CA ALA A 954 8.17 -27.72 14.61
C ALA A 954 6.96 -26.79 14.41
N SER A 955 6.93 -26.03 13.31
CA SER A 955 5.81 -25.17 12.95
C SER A 955 4.51 -25.95 12.70
N LEU A 956 4.58 -27.08 11.99
CA LEU A 956 3.45 -27.97 11.72
C LEU A 956 2.79 -28.49 13.01
N SER A 957 3.57 -28.76 14.05
CA SER A 957 3.06 -29.28 15.32
C SER A 957 2.04 -28.34 15.99
N PHE A 958 2.18 -27.02 15.80
CA PHE A 958 1.30 -26.01 16.39
C PHE A 958 -0.01 -25.78 15.63
N MET A 959 -0.16 -26.34 14.42
CA MET A 959 -1.34 -26.14 13.58
C MET A 959 -2.53 -26.93 14.08
N ARG A 960 -3.72 -26.32 14.17
CA ARG A 960 -4.87 -26.97 14.82
C ARG A 960 -5.98 -27.36 13.85
N ARG A 961 -5.96 -26.84 12.62
CA ARG A 961 -6.98 -27.07 11.59
C ARG A 961 -6.35 -27.60 10.31
N LEU A 962 -7.09 -28.45 9.59
CA LEU A 962 -6.66 -29.02 8.32
C LEU A 962 -6.27 -27.97 7.26
N PRO A 963 -6.99 -26.84 7.08
CA PRO A 963 -6.59 -25.81 6.11
C PRO A 963 -5.24 -25.17 6.44
N GLN A 964 -4.91 -25.01 7.73
CA GLN A 964 -3.60 -24.49 8.14
C GLN A 964 -2.48 -25.47 7.79
N VAL A 965 -2.71 -26.77 8.03
CA VAL A 965 -1.79 -27.84 7.65
C VAL A 965 -1.61 -27.89 6.13
N GLN A 966 -2.69 -27.75 5.36
CA GLN A 966 -2.66 -27.69 3.90
C GLN A 966 -1.89 -26.46 3.41
N GLU A 967 -2.19 -25.27 3.92
CA GLU A 967 -1.49 -24.03 3.55
C GLU A 967 0.00 -24.09 3.87
N HIS A 968 0.38 -24.65 5.02
CA HIS A 968 1.76 -24.84 5.43
C HIS A 968 2.52 -25.79 4.51
N CYS A 969 1.91 -26.93 4.18
CA CYS A 969 2.46 -27.87 3.20
C CYS A 969 2.59 -27.23 1.82
N GLN A 970 1.58 -26.47 1.36
CA GLN A 970 1.61 -25.76 0.08
C GLN A 970 2.74 -24.73 0.02
N LYS A 971 2.92 -23.92 1.07
CA LYS A 971 4.03 -22.96 1.15
C LYS A 971 5.37 -23.68 1.05
N PHE A 972 5.52 -24.81 1.74
CA PHE A 972 6.77 -25.58 1.73
C PHE A 972 7.07 -26.13 0.33
N LEU A 973 6.09 -26.73 -0.34
CA LEU A 973 6.26 -27.26 -1.70
C LEU A 973 6.53 -26.14 -2.72
N LYS A 974 5.83 -25.00 -2.63
CA LYS A 974 6.04 -23.86 -3.54
C LYS A 974 7.44 -23.26 -3.42
N SER A 975 8.00 -23.21 -2.21
CA SER A 975 9.38 -22.76 -2.01
C SER A 975 10.39 -23.68 -2.71
N PHE A 976 10.17 -25.00 -2.72
CA PHE A 976 11.01 -25.93 -3.47
C PHE A 976 10.84 -25.79 -4.99
N ILE A 977 9.61 -25.59 -5.48
CA ILE A 977 9.34 -25.38 -6.91
C ILE A 977 9.99 -24.09 -7.42
N ALA A 978 10.00 -23.02 -6.61
CA ALA A 978 10.62 -21.74 -6.96
C ALA A 978 12.12 -21.85 -7.25
N VAL A 979 12.83 -22.79 -6.62
CA VAL A 979 14.27 -23.07 -6.86
C VAL A 979 14.51 -23.77 -8.21
N ARG A 980 13.46 -24.41 -8.77
CA ARG A 980 13.48 -25.18 -10.04
C ARG A 980 14.38 -26.42 -9.98
N GLY A 981 14.48 -27.15 -11.10
CA GLY A 981 15.34 -28.32 -11.22
C GLY A 981 14.94 -29.49 -10.32
N SER A 982 15.92 -30.09 -9.64
CA SER A 982 15.70 -31.25 -8.76
C SER A 982 14.79 -30.95 -7.58
N TYR A 983 14.75 -29.72 -7.07
CA TYR A 983 13.83 -29.31 -6.00
C TYR A 983 12.38 -29.28 -6.45
N ALA A 984 12.10 -28.81 -7.67
CA ALA A 984 10.74 -28.82 -8.21
C ALA A 984 10.21 -30.26 -8.38
N ASN A 985 11.05 -31.17 -8.88
CA ASN A 985 10.68 -32.59 -9.00
C ASN A 985 10.48 -33.25 -7.62
N ALA A 986 11.33 -32.92 -6.64
CA ALA A 986 11.20 -33.42 -5.27
C ALA A 986 9.90 -32.91 -4.61
N ALA A 987 9.53 -31.65 -4.85
CA ALA A 987 8.28 -31.08 -4.34
C ALA A 987 7.04 -31.74 -4.94
N ILE A 988 7.03 -31.97 -6.26
CA ILE A 988 5.92 -32.66 -6.93
C ILE A 988 5.76 -34.08 -6.35
N ALA A 989 6.85 -34.84 -6.29
CA ALA A 989 6.81 -36.20 -5.75
C ALA A 989 6.38 -36.24 -4.26
N LEU A 990 6.86 -35.30 -3.45
CA LEU A 990 6.49 -35.20 -2.03
C LEU A 990 5.01 -34.80 -1.85
N GLY A 991 4.51 -33.90 -2.70
CA GLY A 991 3.09 -33.51 -2.71
C GLY A 991 2.18 -34.67 -3.11
N GLU A 992 2.55 -35.43 -4.16
CA GLU A 992 1.83 -36.63 -4.58
C GLU A 992 1.81 -37.69 -3.48
N ASP A 993 2.95 -37.97 -2.85
CA ASP A 993 3.05 -38.93 -1.74
C ASP A 993 2.17 -38.53 -0.55
N TRP A 994 2.11 -37.24 -0.19
CA TRP A 994 1.23 -36.75 0.87
C TRP A 994 -0.25 -36.91 0.51
N ILE A 995 -0.65 -36.57 -0.71
CA ILE A 995 -2.02 -36.74 -1.19
C ILE A 995 -2.42 -38.22 -1.17
N GLU A 996 -1.56 -39.09 -1.70
CA GLU A 996 -1.81 -40.52 -1.79
C GLU A 996 -1.86 -41.19 -0.41
N ALA A 997 -0.90 -40.90 0.48
CA ALA A 997 -0.87 -41.47 1.82
C ALA A 997 -2.10 -41.05 2.64
N ILE A 998 -2.47 -39.77 2.60
CA ILE A 998 -3.66 -39.27 3.32
C ILE A 998 -4.95 -39.86 2.73
N ARG A 999 -5.05 -39.97 1.40
CA ARG A 999 -6.20 -40.59 0.73
C ARG A 999 -6.32 -42.07 1.11
N ASN A 1000 -5.22 -42.82 1.12
CA ASN A 1000 -5.19 -44.24 1.42
C ASN A 1000 -5.50 -44.54 2.90
N GLU A 1001 -4.97 -43.73 3.82
CA GLU A 1001 -5.15 -43.98 5.26
C GLU A 1001 -6.41 -43.35 5.87
N LEU A 1002 -6.83 -42.18 5.37
CA LEU A 1002 -7.92 -41.38 5.96
C LEU A 1002 -9.14 -41.24 5.06
N GLY A 1003 -9.06 -41.64 3.78
CA GLY A 1003 -10.22 -41.74 2.89
C GLY A 1003 -10.79 -40.42 2.41
N PHE A 1004 -10.03 -39.32 2.46
CA PHE A 1004 -10.43 -38.01 1.92
C PHE A 1004 -9.28 -37.35 1.16
N ASP A 1005 -9.61 -36.37 0.31
CA ASP A 1005 -8.64 -35.67 -0.52
C ASP A 1005 -7.91 -34.55 0.24
N PHE A 1006 -6.58 -34.64 0.27
CA PHE A 1006 -5.72 -33.61 0.84
C PHE A 1006 -5.47 -32.50 -0.18
N ASN A 1007 -6.19 -31.38 -0.04
CA ASN A 1007 -6.17 -30.27 -1.00
C ASN A 1007 -4.89 -29.42 -0.89
N ILE A 1008 -3.80 -29.90 -1.47
CA ILE A 1008 -2.55 -29.14 -1.63
C ILE A 1008 -2.27 -28.89 -3.11
N ASN A 1009 -2.20 -27.61 -3.50
CA ASN A 1009 -1.79 -27.18 -4.83
C ASN A 1009 -0.37 -26.60 -4.76
N TYR A 1010 0.54 -27.19 -5.53
CA TYR A 1010 1.95 -26.82 -5.59
C TYR A 1010 2.33 -26.29 -6.97
#